data_AF-A0A7S1FFX8-F1
#
_entry.id   AF-A0A7S1FFX8-F1
#
_cell.length_a   1.000
_cell.length_b   1.000
_cell.length_c   1.000
_cell.angle_alpha   90.00
_cell.angle_beta   90.00
_cell.angle_gamma   90.00
#
_symmetry.space_group_name_H-M   'P 1'
#
loop_
_entity.id
_entity.type
_entity.pdbx_description
1 polymer ?
#
loop_
_entity_poly.entity_id
_entity_poly.type
_entity_poly.pdbx_seq_one_letter_code
_entity_poly.pdbx_strand_id
1 'polypeptide(L)'
;SLEPAPTRSLDPALAFTGSVASSATLQSAGFSRTLFHRPRTGEVDGFREEWATGRRLPLDQVSEPVSGVFINGIEMAGPIELAVIWAHKAKSGSEKWVDSCPKSQIHHYYVRKTLEPVTCVLNALYLSMAFVEEPTWCVHEHCDTFFRANSTDPRWSHWEIPTVRHQWTSMVEICFLFYFTFYYWLRRKSLGAAHHVSVWHCIGCVSLIFCWCDCVVAVTLDQVGFVPGSFRISRLIRPFVFLSASCEMRTTLNQVLRSIPRVSVVLLSLVLCLLMFVWFGIVLFCNTAEHSKFISWSAGVASLWVTFTTANFPDVMIPGYRENRSNFIFFGLYLVFSFFIMSNVLLAAVYDSFKTELGAGVVAYYTRRRAAIAHAFDLLANDSGRVTMKTWLVFLKTYCSNQRKVSSHREAANDKMNARRSLHVFQALGLDDSSGLSREDFSLVMELLCDVSFRTLQRPSRNSLRHIAGGLRWDNLVDCAIFVDLVVVFIQTTTFVSTGGGGPFDERTMLPQNVWYWVPFSFTCLFALDVSFDIFRQGPLTYWNSKPFQNRYDALNVYGLLLASVLLLTSPSTPLMKVILLLQMCRLERLLVHMKSVQQLGVLLTRLTPTYRQLGLLLVIVFYVFATLGVQLFGGKIYPGNPALSHTDFDASDYYDFNFNDFASACVTLFCLMVVNNWFILADGFMKVTGDWAALFFVGFFIITNLVSLNILMALIIDCSATLKNDVDALGDLHDHTASCVQGSVEPAVQVHQFSRRMVLHRILMDECANDTSFPVRGISYKELLGNVEGPLLASGTTTWLDQYSMFRSQISTDDSQVGRPSCPPGQPNNSMRFSNASRSRIMSAT
;
A
#
# COMPACT_ATOMS: atom_id res chain seq x y z
N SER A 1 29.63 -29.82 -48.12
CA SER A 1 30.24 -31.16 -48.12
C SER A 1 29.78 -31.91 -46.89
N LEU A 2 28.93 -32.90 -47.14
CA LEU A 2 28.58 -34.07 -46.31
C LEU A 2 27.92 -33.87 -44.93
N GLU A 3 26.59 -33.89 -45.03
CA GLU A 3 25.59 -34.56 -44.17
C GLU A 3 25.93 -36.07 -43.89
N PRO A 4 25.23 -36.80 -42.99
CA PRO A 4 23.82 -37.18 -43.22
C PRO A 4 22.87 -37.19 -41.99
N ALA A 5 21.57 -37.19 -42.31
CA ALA A 5 20.38 -37.19 -41.45
C ALA A 5 19.68 -38.61 -41.39
N PRO A 6 18.33 -38.78 -41.33
CA PRO A 6 17.52 -39.05 -40.12
C PRO A 6 16.45 -40.19 -40.28
N THR A 7 15.57 -40.42 -39.27
CA THR A 7 14.19 -40.98 -39.42
C THR A 7 13.27 -40.46 -38.29
N ARG A 8 12.26 -39.60 -38.54
CA ARG A 8 10.83 -39.80 -38.97
C ARG A 8 9.92 -40.45 -37.89
N SER A 9 8.66 -40.09 -37.61
CA SER A 9 7.65 -39.06 -38.00
C SER A 9 6.27 -39.64 -37.57
N LEU A 10 5.20 -38.93 -37.16
CA LEU A 10 4.21 -38.21 -37.97
C LEU A 10 2.98 -37.87 -37.08
N ASP A 11 2.55 -36.60 -37.08
CA ASP A 11 1.14 -36.12 -37.04
C ASP A 11 0.51 -36.32 -38.46
N PRO A 12 -0.80 -36.10 -38.81
CA PRO A 12 -1.66 -35.00 -38.36
C PRO A 12 -3.20 -35.20 -38.44
N ALA A 13 -3.90 -34.06 -38.38
CA ALA A 13 -5.33 -33.80 -38.19
C ALA A 13 -6.28 -33.84 -39.43
N LEU A 14 -7.57 -33.67 -39.12
CA LEU A 14 -8.68 -32.98 -39.86
C LEU A 14 -9.68 -33.76 -40.77
N ALA A 15 -10.94 -33.75 -40.31
CA ALA A 15 -12.18 -33.30 -40.98
C ALA A 15 -13.11 -34.25 -41.81
N PHE A 16 -14.42 -33.91 -41.70
CA PHE A 16 -15.61 -34.18 -42.55
C PHE A 16 -16.58 -35.36 -42.28
N THR A 17 -17.76 -34.99 -41.73
CA THR A 17 -19.18 -35.23 -42.12
C THR A 17 -19.74 -36.57 -42.65
N GLY A 18 -20.94 -36.93 -42.14
CA GLY A 18 -22.02 -37.75 -42.77
C GLY A 18 -22.86 -38.49 -41.69
N SER A 19 -24.13 -38.18 -41.34
CA SER A 19 -25.43 -38.39 -42.05
C SER A 19 -25.58 -39.85 -42.57
N VAL A 20 -26.61 -40.69 -42.31
CA VAL A 20 -28.06 -40.54 -42.01
C VAL A 20 -28.67 -41.92 -41.66
N ALA A 21 -29.84 -41.94 -41.00
CA ALA A 21 -31.00 -42.90 -41.05
C ALA A 21 -31.46 -43.35 -39.63
N SER A 22 -32.59 -42.86 -39.07
CA SER A 22 -34.01 -43.27 -39.27
C SER A 22 -34.22 -44.79 -39.15
N SER A 23 -35.12 -45.38 -38.36
CA SER A 23 -36.49 -45.02 -37.96
C SER A 23 -37.04 -46.10 -37.00
N ALA A 24 -37.91 -45.78 -36.05
CA ALA A 24 -39.12 -46.56 -35.71
C ALA A 24 -39.94 -45.90 -34.59
N THR A 25 -41.07 -45.33 -35.00
CA THR A 25 -42.25 -44.97 -34.20
C THR A 25 -43.28 -46.09 -34.25
N LEU A 26 -43.96 -46.37 -33.12
CA LEU A 26 -45.30 -46.97 -32.91
C LEU A 26 -45.32 -47.53 -31.46
N GLN A 27 -46.33 -47.47 -30.60
CA GLN A 27 -47.65 -46.83 -30.58
C GLN A 27 -48.19 -46.96 -29.13
N SER A 28 -49.06 -46.03 -28.74
CA SER A 28 -50.03 -45.99 -27.61
C SER A 28 -50.26 -47.22 -26.71
N ALA A 29 -50.31 -46.97 -25.38
CA ALA A 29 -51.33 -47.54 -24.48
C ALA A 29 -51.55 -46.61 -23.27
N GLY A 30 -52.81 -46.30 -22.98
CA GLY A 30 -53.24 -45.42 -21.89
C GLY A 30 -53.59 -46.13 -20.59
N PHE A 31 -54.06 -45.32 -19.62
CA PHE A 31 -54.55 -45.64 -18.27
C PHE A 31 -53.45 -46.09 -17.28
N SER A 32 -53.40 -45.64 -16.02
CA SER A 32 -54.45 -45.13 -15.15
C SER A 32 -53.86 -44.26 -14.02
N ARG A 33 -54.70 -43.37 -13.47
CA ARG A 33 -54.46 -42.58 -12.26
C ARG A 33 -54.12 -43.49 -11.06
N THR A 34 -53.00 -43.22 -10.40
CA THR A 34 -52.76 -43.65 -9.02
C THR A 34 -52.26 -42.47 -8.19
N LEU A 35 -53.04 -42.18 -7.15
CA LEU A 35 -52.79 -41.19 -6.11
C LEU A 35 -51.42 -41.43 -5.47
N PHE A 36 -50.52 -40.44 -5.53
CA PHE A 36 -49.38 -40.38 -4.62
C PHE A 36 -49.63 -39.33 -3.54
N HIS A 37 -49.61 -39.84 -2.31
CA HIS A 37 -49.75 -39.13 -1.05
C HIS A 37 -48.81 -37.92 -0.95
N ARG A 38 -49.37 -36.76 -0.56
CA ARG A 38 -48.62 -35.65 0.05
C ARG A 38 -47.88 -36.16 1.29
N PRO A 39 -46.57 -35.90 1.46
CA PRO A 39 -45.96 -36.01 2.77
C PRO A 39 -46.50 -34.90 3.68
N ARG A 40 -46.81 -35.28 4.92
CA ARG A 40 -47.43 -34.44 5.96
C ARG A 40 -46.60 -33.19 6.23
N THR A 41 -47.26 -32.05 6.11
CA THR A 41 -46.83 -30.69 6.54
C THR A 41 -46.87 -30.57 8.07
N GLY A 42 -46.12 -31.41 8.78
CA GLY A 42 -46.15 -31.48 10.26
C GLY A 42 -44.85 -31.04 10.94
N GLU A 43 -43.70 -31.09 10.28
CA GLU A 43 -42.39 -30.71 10.87
C GLU A 43 -41.92 -29.32 10.42
N VAL A 44 -42.57 -28.71 9.44
CA VAL A 44 -42.18 -27.41 8.86
C VAL A 44 -42.75 -26.23 9.65
N ASP A 45 -43.89 -26.41 10.32
CA ASP A 45 -44.54 -25.35 11.10
C ASP A 45 -43.94 -25.18 12.52
N GLY A 46 -43.28 -26.22 13.06
CA GLY A 46 -42.60 -26.15 14.36
C GLY A 46 -41.42 -25.17 14.38
N PHE A 47 -40.67 -25.08 13.27
CA PHE A 47 -39.58 -24.10 13.15
C PHE A 47 -40.12 -22.68 12.95
N ARG A 48 -41.27 -22.49 12.30
CA ARG A 48 -41.83 -21.16 12.03
C ARG A 48 -42.42 -20.50 13.28
N GLU A 49 -43.01 -21.29 14.19
CA GLU A 49 -43.53 -20.80 15.47
C GLU A 49 -42.43 -20.54 16.53
N GLU A 50 -41.29 -21.24 16.47
CA GLU A 50 -40.12 -20.94 17.34
C GLU A 50 -39.49 -19.57 17.04
N TRP A 51 -39.62 -19.08 15.80
CA TRP A 51 -39.15 -17.76 15.38
C TRP A 51 -40.05 -16.61 15.85
N ALA A 52 -41.35 -16.84 16.00
CA ALA A 52 -42.31 -15.82 16.45
C ALA A 52 -42.27 -15.59 17.97
N THR A 53 -41.74 -16.54 18.75
CA THR A 53 -41.80 -16.54 20.22
C THR A 53 -40.50 -16.12 20.92
N GLY A 54 -39.48 -15.70 20.18
CA GLY A 54 -38.25 -15.12 20.76
C GLY A 54 -37.44 -16.10 21.61
N ARG A 55 -37.60 -17.43 21.43
CA ARG A 55 -36.72 -18.42 22.06
C ARG A 55 -35.37 -18.46 21.36
N ARG A 56 -34.32 -18.54 22.18
CA ARG A 56 -32.92 -18.54 21.73
C ARG A 56 -32.69 -19.77 20.85
N LEU A 57 -32.10 -19.57 19.66
CA LEU A 57 -31.39 -20.63 18.94
C LEU A 57 -30.51 -21.38 19.96
N PRO A 58 -30.59 -22.71 20.08
CA PRO A 58 -29.62 -23.49 20.84
C PRO A 58 -28.32 -23.53 20.04
N LEU A 59 -27.62 -22.38 20.00
CA LEU A 59 -26.25 -22.27 19.50
C LEU A 59 -25.29 -23.21 20.25
N ASP A 60 -25.71 -23.70 21.41
CA ASP A 60 -25.01 -24.66 22.27
C ASP A 60 -25.13 -26.13 21.77
N GLN A 61 -26.01 -26.44 20.80
CA GLN A 61 -26.13 -27.79 20.21
C GLN A 61 -25.46 -27.92 18.82
N VAL A 62 -24.86 -26.85 18.29
CA VAL A 62 -24.13 -26.87 17.00
C VAL A 62 -22.63 -27.12 17.22
N SER A 63 -22.21 -27.45 18.45
CA SER A 63 -20.81 -27.51 18.88
C SER A 63 -20.27 -28.94 19.05
N GLU A 64 -20.51 -29.83 18.09
CA GLU A 64 -19.64 -31.00 17.96
C GLU A 64 -18.72 -30.81 16.74
N PRO A 65 -17.43 -30.48 16.95
CA PRO A 65 -16.46 -30.60 15.89
C PRO A 65 -16.42 -32.08 15.49
N VAL A 66 -16.66 -32.37 14.22
CA VAL A 66 -16.48 -33.72 13.66
C VAL A 66 -15.10 -34.21 14.10
N SER A 67 -15.08 -35.26 14.93
CA SER A 67 -13.87 -35.84 15.50
C SER A 67 -12.86 -36.12 14.39
N GLY A 68 -11.63 -35.65 14.56
CA GLY A 68 -10.57 -35.81 13.55
C GLY A 68 -10.36 -37.28 13.21
N VAL A 69 -10.22 -37.59 11.93
CA VAL A 69 -9.86 -38.94 11.49
C VAL A 69 -8.44 -39.22 11.96
N PHE A 70 -8.24 -40.28 12.74
CA PHE A 70 -6.91 -40.72 13.14
C PHE A 70 -6.34 -41.64 12.05
N ILE A 71 -5.24 -41.24 11.43
CA ILE A 71 -4.48 -42.07 10.49
C ILE A 71 -3.11 -42.32 11.13
N ASN A 72 -2.76 -43.59 11.35
CA ASN A 72 -1.49 -44.00 11.98
C ASN A 72 -1.21 -43.32 13.33
N GLY A 73 -2.25 -43.11 14.16
CA GLY A 73 -2.13 -42.46 15.47
C GLY A 73 -2.01 -40.93 15.44
N ILE A 74 -2.12 -40.30 14.27
CA ILE A 74 -2.05 -38.84 14.10
C ILE A 74 -3.44 -38.29 13.78
N GLU A 75 -3.87 -37.28 14.54
CA GLU A 75 -5.16 -36.60 14.35
C GLU A 75 -5.11 -35.69 13.12
N MET A 76 -5.96 -35.98 12.12
CA MET A 76 -6.07 -35.19 10.89
C MET A 76 -7.03 -33.99 11.07
N ALA A 77 -6.78 -32.94 10.30
CA ALA A 77 -7.63 -31.75 10.25
C ALA A 77 -9.01 -32.04 9.65
N GLY A 78 -10.04 -31.35 10.15
CA GLY A 78 -11.39 -31.43 9.61
C GLY A 78 -11.54 -30.66 8.29
N PRO A 79 -12.52 -31.00 7.43
CA PRO A 79 -12.75 -30.34 6.14
C PRO A 79 -13.06 -28.84 6.29
N ILE A 80 -13.79 -28.46 7.34
CA ILE A 80 -14.13 -27.06 7.63
C ILE A 80 -12.88 -26.25 7.99
N GLU A 81 -11.99 -26.80 8.83
CA GLU A 81 -10.74 -26.13 9.21
C GLU A 81 -9.84 -25.89 7.99
N LEU A 82 -9.80 -26.87 7.09
CA LEU A 82 -9.03 -26.79 5.85
C LEU A 82 -9.62 -25.74 4.88
N ALA A 83 -10.94 -25.71 4.73
CA ALA A 83 -11.63 -24.70 3.92
C ALA A 83 -11.38 -23.27 4.44
N VAL A 84 -11.32 -23.08 5.76
CA VAL A 84 -10.95 -21.78 6.37
C VAL A 84 -9.53 -21.36 6.00
N ILE A 85 -8.58 -22.31 5.96
CA ILE A 85 -7.21 -22.01 5.52
C ILE A 85 -7.19 -21.62 4.04
N TRP A 86 -7.90 -22.34 3.16
CA TRP A 86 -8.03 -21.97 1.75
C TRP A 86 -8.68 -20.60 1.55
N ALA A 87 -9.69 -20.26 2.35
CA ALA A 87 -10.28 -18.91 2.36
C ALA A 87 -9.28 -17.82 2.80
N HIS A 88 -8.44 -18.10 3.81
CA HIS A 88 -7.35 -17.20 4.19
C HIS A 88 -6.29 -17.07 3.08
N LYS A 89 -6.00 -18.16 2.37
CA LYS A 89 -5.06 -18.19 1.25
C LYS A 89 -5.60 -17.41 0.05
N ALA A 90 -6.88 -17.54 -0.24
CA ALA A 90 -7.60 -16.74 -1.24
C ALA A 90 -7.49 -15.23 -0.96
N LYS A 91 -7.67 -14.82 0.30
CA LYS A 91 -7.47 -13.42 0.73
C LYS A 91 -6.05 -12.90 0.47
N SER A 92 -5.05 -13.78 0.55
CA SER A 92 -3.65 -13.44 0.21
C SER A 92 -3.28 -13.64 -1.27
N GLY A 93 -4.24 -14.05 -2.12
CA GLY A 93 -3.99 -14.39 -3.53
C GLY A 93 -3.01 -15.55 -3.72
N SER A 94 -2.97 -16.49 -2.77
CA SER A 94 -2.08 -17.65 -2.78
C SER A 94 -2.87 -18.93 -2.94
N GLU A 95 -2.37 -19.86 -3.75
CA GLU A 95 -2.90 -21.22 -3.91
C GLU A 95 -2.06 -22.29 -3.20
N LYS A 96 -1.05 -21.87 -2.43
CA LYS A 96 -0.04 -22.80 -1.86
C LYS A 96 -0.52 -23.38 -0.52
N TRP A 97 -1.13 -24.55 -0.58
CA TRP A 97 -1.51 -25.37 0.59
C TRP A 97 -1.59 -26.87 0.24
N VAL A 98 -1.77 -27.74 1.23
CA VAL A 98 -1.89 -29.20 1.08
C VAL A 98 -3.36 -29.62 1.27
N ASP A 99 -3.86 -30.57 0.48
CA ASP A 99 -5.25 -31.05 0.54
C ASP A 99 -5.55 -31.91 1.79
N SER A 100 -4.53 -32.44 2.46
CA SER A 100 -4.68 -33.14 3.74
C SER A 100 -3.50 -32.83 4.65
N CYS A 101 -3.76 -32.56 5.94
CA CYS A 101 -2.71 -32.23 6.89
C CYS A 101 -3.04 -32.65 8.33
N PRO A 102 -2.02 -32.91 9.17
CA PRO A 102 -2.21 -33.19 10.59
C PRO A 102 -2.58 -31.91 11.35
N LYS A 103 -3.32 -32.02 12.46
CA LYS A 103 -3.70 -30.85 13.29
C LYS A 103 -2.49 -30.08 13.82
N SER A 104 -1.37 -30.76 14.05
CA SER A 104 -0.12 -30.11 14.42
C SER A 104 0.35 -29.11 13.35
N GLN A 105 0.21 -29.40 12.06
CA GLN A 105 0.58 -28.48 10.98
C GLN A 105 -0.28 -27.21 10.99
N ILE A 106 -1.59 -27.35 11.25
CA ILE A 106 -2.52 -26.22 11.41
C ILE A 106 -2.12 -25.35 12.61
N HIS A 107 -1.74 -25.97 13.73
CA HIS A 107 -1.24 -25.24 14.89
C HIS A 107 -0.01 -24.39 14.54
N HIS A 108 0.99 -24.97 13.86
CA HIS A 108 2.17 -24.24 13.39
C HIS A 108 1.81 -23.10 12.42
N TYR A 109 0.80 -23.30 11.55
CA TYR A 109 0.30 -22.25 10.66
C TYR A 109 -0.28 -21.06 11.43
N TYR A 110 -1.14 -21.30 12.43
CA TYR A 110 -1.71 -20.24 13.25
C TYR A 110 -0.68 -19.54 14.13
N VAL A 111 0.27 -20.28 14.73
CA VAL A 111 1.37 -19.68 15.50
C VAL A 111 2.20 -18.77 14.60
N ARG A 112 2.57 -19.24 13.41
CA ARG A 112 3.29 -18.41 12.43
C ARG A 112 2.52 -17.16 12.03
N LYS A 113 1.21 -17.27 11.79
CA LYS A 113 0.37 -16.12 11.44
C LYS A 113 0.21 -15.12 12.59
N THR A 114 0.21 -15.61 13.83
CA THR A 114 0.23 -14.74 15.02
C THR A 114 1.57 -14.00 15.17
N LEU A 115 2.68 -14.66 14.78
CA LEU A 115 4.01 -14.06 14.82
C LEU A 115 4.31 -13.13 13.64
N GLU A 116 3.60 -13.22 12.51
CA GLU A 116 3.84 -12.40 11.31
C GLU A 116 3.95 -10.88 11.57
N PRO A 117 3.04 -10.22 12.33
CA PRO A 117 3.21 -8.81 12.68
C PRO A 117 4.43 -8.55 13.57
N VAL A 118 4.73 -9.45 14.51
CA VAL A 118 5.92 -9.38 15.37
C VAL A 118 7.19 -9.50 14.54
N THR A 119 7.22 -10.42 13.56
CA THR A 119 8.32 -10.60 12.62
C THR A 119 8.53 -9.33 11.78
N CYS A 120 7.47 -8.65 11.37
CA CYS A 120 7.58 -7.38 10.65
C CYS A 120 8.27 -6.30 11.52
N VAL A 121 7.87 -6.16 12.78
CA VAL A 121 8.49 -5.22 13.73
C VAL A 121 9.95 -5.60 14.00
N LEU A 122 10.24 -6.88 14.28
CA LEU A 122 11.61 -7.33 14.55
C LEU A 122 12.53 -7.16 13.33
N ASN A 123 12.04 -7.34 12.10
CA ASN A 123 12.82 -7.02 10.91
C ASN A 123 13.13 -5.52 10.81
N ALA A 124 12.15 -4.66 11.08
CA ALA A 124 12.37 -3.22 11.07
C ALA A 124 13.40 -2.82 12.14
N LEU A 125 13.32 -3.41 13.33
CA LEU A 125 14.30 -3.21 14.39
C LEU A 125 15.70 -3.70 13.98
N TYR A 126 15.80 -4.89 13.37
CA TYR A 126 17.07 -5.44 12.91
C TYR A 126 17.76 -4.58 11.85
N LEU A 127 16.99 -3.95 10.94
CA LEU A 127 17.53 -2.95 10.00
C LEU A 127 17.90 -1.65 10.73
N SER A 128 17.07 -1.19 11.67
CA SER A 128 17.33 0.07 12.40
C SER A 128 18.57 0.03 13.30
N MET A 129 19.07 -1.16 13.64
CA MET A 129 20.34 -1.31 14.37
C MET A 129 21.51 -0.59 13.68
N ALA A 130 21.48 -0.45 12.34
CA ALA A 130 22.53 0.27 11.61
C ALA A 130 22.71 1.73 12.07
N PHE A 131 21.68 2.37 12.63
CA PHE A 131 21.75 3.74 13.15
C PHE A 131 22.50 3.86 14.49
N VAL A 132 22.56 2.77 15.26
CA VAL A 132 23.09 2.76 16.63
C VAL A 132 24.43 2.01 16.69
N GLU A 133 24.77 1.26 15.65
CA GLU A 133 26.03 0.52 15.55
C GLU A 133 27.23 1.44 15.30
N GLU A 134 28.35 1.12 15.95
CA GLU A 134 29.64 1.71 15.63
C GLU A 134 30.02 1.39 14.16
N PRO A 135 30.45 2.39 13.37
CA PRO A 135 30.80 2.19 11.98
C PRO A 135 32.07 1.32 11.87
N THR A 136 32.16 0.49 10.83
CA THR A 136 33.18 -0.59 10.74
C THR A 136 34.63 -0.08 10.71
N TRP A 137 34.85 1.12 10.17
CA TRP A 137 36.17 1.75 10.10
C TRP A 137 36.64 2.32 11.45
N CYS A 138 35.76 2.37 12.45
CA CYS A 138 35.92 3.02 13.74
C CYS A 138 36.07 2.02 14.92
N VAL A 139 36.23 0.72 14.61
CA VAL A 139 36.20 -0.38 15.59
C VAL A 139 37.53 -0.57 16.34
N HIS A 140 38.65 -0.03 15.82
CA HIS A 140 39.96 -0.08 16.49
C HIS A 140 40.36 1.29 17.05
N GLU A 141 41.09 1.27 18.19
CA GLU A 141 41.64 2.40 18.95
C GLU A 141 41.45 3.82 18.36
N HIS A 142 40.56 4.55 19.03
CA HIS A 142 40.46 6.01 19.03
C HIS A 142 40.03 6.69 17.72
N CYS A 143 38.83 6.39 17.25
CA CYS A 143 38.05 7.34 16.45
C CYS A 143 38.05 8.74 17.08
N ASP A 144 37.87 8.79 18.40
CA ASP A 144 37.85 10.02 19.17
C ASP A 144 39.22 10.75 19.19
N THR A 145 40.37 10.06 19.10
CA THR A 145 41.66 10.76 19.03
C THR A 145 42.13 11.05 17.62
N PHE A 146 41.76 10.27 16.60
CA PHE A 146 42.01 10.68 15.22
C PHE A 146 41.25 11.98 14.91
N PHE A 147 39.97 12.07 15.29
CA PHE A 147 39.18 13.29 15.10
C PHE A 147 39.56 14.40 16.09
N ARG A 148 39.86 14.13 17.38
CA ARG A 148 40.41 15.20 18.26
C ARG A 148 41.79 15.69 17.85
N ALA A 149 42.61 14.86 17.18
CA ALA A 149 43.93 15.26 16.70
C ALA A 149 43.86 16.05 15.38
N ASN A 150 42.89 15.74 14.50
CA ASN A 150 42.79 16.33 13.16
C ASN A 150 41.61 17.29 12.95
N SER A 151 40.66 17.38 13.88
CA SER A 151 39.52 18.30 13.81
C SER A 151 39.26 18.96 15.17
N THR A 152 39.07 20.27 15.17
CA THR A 152 38.86 21.07 16.39
C THR A 152 37.42 21.04 16.91
N ASP A 153 36.48 20.50 16.13
CA ASP A 153 35.05 20.44 16.47
C ASP A 153 34.54 18.98 16.33
N PRO A 154 34.02 18.34 17.39
CA PRO A 154 33.56 16.94 17.35
C PRO A 154 32.27 16.72 16.55
N ARG A 155 31.61 17.78 16.04
CA ARG A 155 30.35 17.68 15.26
C ARG A 155 30.51 17.02 13.88
N TRP A 156 31.73 17.02 13.33
CA TRP A 156 32.00 16.52 11.97
C TRP A 156 32.29 15.00 11.94
N SER A 157 32.41 14.36 13.10
CA SER A 157 32.82 12.95 13.20
C SER A 157 31.64 11.99 13.09
N HIS A 158 30.49 12.32 13.69
CA HIS A 158 29.32 11.46 13.76
C HIS A 158 28.04 12.27 13.83
N TRP A 159 26.98 11.73 13.23
CA TRP A 159 25.62 12.12 13.58
C TRP A 159 25.43 11.99 15.09
N GLU A 160 24.83 13.00 15.75
CA GLU A 160 24.71 13.12 17.23
C GLU A 160 23.87 12.01 17.92
N ILE A 161 23.64 10.88 17.26
CA ILE A 161 23.02 9.69 17.82
C ILE A 161 24.06 8.91 18.65
N PRO A 162 23.74 8.55 19.91
CA PRO A 162 24.62 7.72 20.73
C PRO A 162 24.85 6.34 20.09
N THR A 163 26.11 5.99 19.86
CA THR A 163 26.50 4.66 19.37
C THR A 163 26.65 3.67 20.52
N VAL A 164 26.37 2.40 20.24
CA VAL A 164 26.50 1.30 21.21
C VAL A 164 27.71 0.45 20.84
N ARG A 165 28.50 0.08 21.87
CA ARG A 165 29.68 -0.77 21.71
C ARG A 165 29.36 -2.08 20.97
N HIS A 166 30.26 -2.47 20.08
CA HIS A 166 30.14 -3.66 19.23
C HIS A 166 29.75 -4.97 19.96
N GLN A 167 30.14 -5.15 21.23
CA GLN A 167 29.80 -6.35 22.02
C GLN A 167 28.28 -6.47 22.24
N TRP A 168 27.64 -5.37 22.65
CA TRP A 168 26.20 -5.34 22.91
C TRP A 168 25.39 -5.49 21.63
N THR A 169 25.82 -4.83 20.54
CA THR A 169 25.16 -4.96 19.24
C THR A 169 25.26 -6.38 18.70
N SER A 170 26.39 -7.06 18.92
CA SER A 170 26.57 -8.47 18.53
C SER A 170 25.67 -9.41 19.33
N MET A 171 25.47 -9.18 20.64
CA MET A 171 24.54 -9.98 21.44
C MET A 171 23.08 -9.81 20.95
N VAL A 172 22.68 -8.56 20.69
CA VAL A 172 21.35 -8.27 20.14
C VAL A 172 21.16 -8.89 18.76
N GLU A 173 22.18 -8.84 17.89
CA GLU A 173 22.16 -9.49 16.58
C GLU A 173 21.96 -11.01 16.70
N ILE A 174 22.67 -11.68 17.62
CA ILE A 174 22.50 -13.12 17.85
C ILE A 174 21.06 -13.46 18.25
N CYS A 175 20.43 -12.65 19.12
CA CYS A 175 19.02 -12.83 19.48
C CYS A 175 18.09 -12.73 18.26
N PHE A 176 18.31 -11.75 17.37
CA PHE A 176 17.57 -11.63 16.12
C PHE A 176 17.78 -12.83 15.20
N LEU A 177 19.02 -13.30 15.05
CA LEU A 177 19.34 -14.45 14.20
C LEU A 177 18.69 -15.74 14.73
N PHE A 178 18.67 -15.98 16.04
CA PHE A 178 17.92 -17.10 16.62
C PHE A 178 16.43 -17.03 16.31
N TYR A 179 15.82 -15.85 16.48
CA TYR A 179 14.41 -15.65 16.15
C TYR A 179 14.12 -15.90 14.66
N PHE A 180 14.94 -15.38 13.75
CA PHE A 180 14.74 -15.58 12.31
C PHE A 180 14.93 -17.04 11.91
N THR A 181 15.95 -17.73 12.44
CA THR A 181 16.12 -19.18 12.23
C THR A 181 14.89 -19.96 12.70
N PHE A 182 14.37 -19.64 13.90
CA PHE A 182 13.15 -20.25 14.42
C PHE A 182 11.93 -19.96 13.52
N TYR A 183 11.76 -18.73 13.05
CA TYR A 183 10.65 -18.36 12.17
C TYR A 183 10.72 -19.08 10.81
N TYR A 184 11.91 -19.22 10.23
CA TYR A 184 12.12 -19.99 8.98
C TYR A 184 11.85 -21.48 9.18
N TRP A 185 12.28 -22.05 10.31
CA TRP A 185 11.96 -23.41 10.70
C TRP A 185 10.44 -23.62 10.85
N LEU A 186 9.76 -22.72 11.56
CA LEU A 186 8.31 -22.75 11.76
C LEU A 186 7.57 -22.62 10.42
N ARG A 187 8.07 -21.79 9.50
CA ARG A 187 7.55 -21.66 8.14
C ARG A 187 7.63 -22.97 7.36
N ARG A 188 8.76 -23.67 7.43
CA ARG A 188 8.92 -25.00 6.80
C ARG A 188 7.93 -26.01 7.37
N LYS A 189 7.81 -26.08 8.71
CA LYS A 189 6.84 -26.97 9.39
C LYS A 189 5.38 -26.63 9.08
N SER A 190 5.02 -25.35 8.99
CA SER A 190 3.64 -24.91 8.68
C SER A 190 3.17 -25.29 7.28
N LEU A 191 4.08 -25.34 6.30
CA LEU A 191 3.76 -25.63 4.90
C LEU A 191 3.89 -27.12 4.56
N GLY A 192 4.69 -27.88 5.31
CA GLY A 192 4.83 -29.33 5.12
C GLY A 192 5.21 -29.70 3.68
N ALA A 193 4.47 -30.62 3.08
CA ALA A 193 4.66 -31.04 1.69
C ALA A 193 4.40 -29.93 0.65
N ALA A 194 3.57 -28.93 0.98
CA ALA A 194 3.37 -27.75 0.11
C ALA A 194 4.54 -26.74 0.20
N HIS A 195 5.59 -27.03 0.98
CA HIS A 195 6.77 -26.19 1.04
C HIS A 195 7.63 -26.36 -0.23
N HIS A 196 7.30 -25.62 -1.28
CA HIS A 196 8.20 -25.49 -2.41
C HIS A 196 9.38 -24.57 -2.05
N VAL A 197 10.60 -25.06 -2.27
CA VAL A 197 11.81 -24.27 -2.14
C VAL A 197 11.82 -23.26 -3.30
N SER A 198 11.40 -22.03 -3.00
CA SER A 198 11.51 -20.91 -3.93
C SER A 198 12.91 -20.30 -3.82
N VAL A 199 13.39 -19.68 -4.89
CA VAL A 199 14.69 -18.98 -4.91
C VAL A 199 14.83 -18.02 -3.72
N TRP A 200 13.77 -17.29 -3.37
CA TRP A 200 13.75 -16.38 -2.22
C TRP A 200 13.90 -17.07 -0.86
N HIS A 201 13.46 -18.33 -0.73
CA HIS A 201 13.71 -19.11 0.48
C HIS A 201 15.17 -19.52 0.56
N CYS A 202 15.79 -19.91 -0.56
CA CYS A 202 17.22 -20.19 -0.62
C CYS A 202 18.03 -18.94 -0.26
N ILE A 203 17.72 -17.79 -0.87
CA ILE A 203 18.37 -16.51 -0.55
C ILE A 203 18.25 -16.21 0.95
N GLY A 204 17.07 -16.37 1.55
CA GLY A 204 16.88 -16.15 2.98
C GLY A 204 17.71 -17.08 3.86
N CYS A 205 17.72 -18.39 3.57
CA CYS A 205 18.53 -19.37 4.31
C CYS A 205 20.03 -19.10 4.16
N VAL A 206 20.51 -18.85 2.94
CA VAL A 206 21.91 -18.54 2.66
C VAL A 206 22.33 -17.23 3.34
N SER A 207 21.48 -16.20 3.28
CA SER A 207 21.70 -14.93 3.99
C SER A 207 21.85 -15.13 5.50
N LEU A 208 20.96 -15.93 6.11
CA LEU A 208 21.05 -16.25 7.53
C LEU A 208 22.34 -17.02 7.87
N ILE A 209 22.76 -17.97 7.03
CA ILE A 209 24.01 -18.71 7.22
C ILE A 209 25.20 -17.74 7.19
N PHE A 210 25.27 -16.83 6.21
CA PHE A 210 26.32 -15.82 6.16
C PHE A 210 26.31 -14.88 7.38
N CYS A 211 25.14 -14.43 7.84
CA CYS A 211 25.04 -13.62 9.05
C CYS A 211 25.51 -14.39 10.30
N TRP A 212 25.15 -15.67 10.43
CA TRP A 212 25.65 -16.52 11.51
C TRP A 212 27.17 -16.68 11.46
N CYS A 213 27.73 -16.99 10.29
CA CYS A 213 29.17 -17.11 10.11
C CYS A 213 29.89 -15.81 10.47
N ASP A 214 29.43 -14.66 9.96
CA ASP A 214 30.04 -13.35 10.26
C ASP A 214 29.92 -12.98 11.75
N CYS A 215 28.80 -13.31 12.41
CA CYS A 215 28.66 -13.09 13.85
C CYS A 215 29.59 -13.99 14.68
N VAL A 216 29.69 -15.27 14.33
CA VAL A 216 30.62 -16.19 14.99
C VAL A 216 32.06 -15.71 14.82
N VAL A 217 32.45 -15.34 13.60
CA VAL A 217 33.79 -14.81 13.30
C VAL A 217 34.07 -13.53 14.11
N ALA A 218 33.13 -12.60 14.21
CA ALA A 218 33.33 -11.40 15.04
C ALA A 218 33.53 -11.73 16.52
N VAL A 219 32.72 -12.63 17.08
CA VAL A 219 32.80 -12.97 18.51
C VAL A 219 34.07 -13.78 18.83
N THR A 220 34.48 -14.70 17.95
CA THR A 220 35.65 -15.54 18.21
C THR A 220 36.97 -14.82 17.95
N LEU A 221 37.04 -13.95 16.94
CA LEU A 221 38.26 -13.20 16.64
C LEU A 221 38.50 -12.04 17.61
N ASP A 222 37.44 -11.47 18.19
CA ASP A 222 37.55 -10.48 19.28
C ASP A 222 38.31 -11.06 20.49
N GLN A 223 38.04 -12.32 20.86
CA GLN A 223 38.70 -12.99 21.99
C GLN A 223 40.20 -13.27 21.76
N VAL A 224 40.63 -13.35 20.50
CA VAL A 224 42.04 -13.61 20.13
C VAL A 224 42.83 -12.30 20.00
N GLY A 225 42.19 -11.14 20.23
CA GLY A 225 42.81 -9.82 20.05
C GLY A 225 43.07 -9.47 18.58
N PHE A 226 42.56 -10.29 17.65
CA PHE A 226 42.63 -10.06 16.22
C PHE A 226 41.29 -9.49 15.79
N VAL A 227 40.92 -8.31 16.32
CA VAL A 227 39.66 -7.65 15.94
C VAL A 227 39.78 -7.28 14.46
N PRO A 228 39.03 -7.93 13.55
CA PRO A 228 39.09 -7.49 12.18
C PRO A 228 38.44 -6.12 12.11
N GLY A 229 39.24 -5.09 11.80
CA GLY A 229 38.77 -3.93 11.02
C GLY A 229 38.34 -4.34 9.59
N SER A 230 38.02 -5.61 9.35
CA SER A 230 37.65 -6.18 8.07
C SER A 230 36.13 -6.22 7.96
N PHE A 231 35.64 -5.42 7.02
CA PHE A 231 34.41 -5.61 6.26
C PHE A 231 33.33 -6.52 6.90
N ARG A 232 32.32 -5.93 7.55
CA ARG A 232 31.18 -6.66 8.12
C ARG A 232 30.15 -6.98 7.05
N ILE A 233 30.16 -8.22 6.57
CA ILE A 233 29.25 -8.70 5.51
C ILE A 233 27.80 -8.80 6.03
N SER A 234 27.60 -9.15 7.30
CA SER A 234 26.27 -9.26 7.92
C SER A 234 25.43 -8.00 7.72
N ARG A 235 26.04 -6.81 7.89
CA ARG A 235 25.38 -5.50 7.75
C ARG A 235 24.80 -5.31 6.34
N LEU A 236 25.54 -5.68 5.30
CA LEU A 236 25.09 -5.58 3.90
C LEU A 236 23.99 -6.62 3.56
N ILE A 237 24.00 -7.76 4.23
CA ILE A 237 23.07 -8.88 3.97
C ILE A 237 21.70 -8.68 4.66
N ARG A 238 21.58 -7.85 5.72
CA ARG A 238 20.32 -7.67 6.47
C ARG A 238 19.08 -7.36 5.61
N PRO A 239 19.14 -6.51 4.57
CA PRO A 239 17.99 -6.27 3.71
C PRO A 239 17.51 -7.51 2.96
N PHE A 240 18.39 -8.45 2.64
CA PHE A 240 18.00 -9.71 1.99
C PHE A 240 17.25 -10.64 2.95
N VAL A 241 17.58 -10.61 4.26
CA VAL A 241 16.80 -11.31 5.29
C VAL A 241 15.39 -10.71 5.40
N PHE A 242 15.27 -9.38 5.38
CA PHE A 242 13.97 -8.70 5.34
C PHE A 242 13.15 -9.01 4.07
N LEU A 243 13.79 -8.89 2.90
CA LEU A 243 13.18 -9.21 1.61
C LEU A 243 12.68 -10.65 1.58
N SER A 244 13.49 -11.61 1.98
CA SER A 244 13.13 -13.03 1.95
C SER A 244 11.93 -13.36 2.88
N ALA A 245 11.80 -12.62 3.99
CA ALA A 245 10.68 -12.73 4.93
C ALA A 245 9.37 -12.10 4.41
N SER A 246 9.42 -10.94 3.74
CA SER A 246 8.24 -10.19 3.28
C SER A 246 7.72 -10.68 1.93
N CYS A 247 6.47 -11.17 1.87
CA CYS A 247 5.88 -11.59 0.60
C CYS A 247 5.60 -10.44 -0.36
N GLU A 248 5.14 -9.31 0.18
CA GLU A 248 4.77 -8.12 -0.58
C GLU A 248 6.02 -7.52 -1.26
N MET A 249 7.12 -7.36 -0.52
CA MET A 249 8.36 -6.78 -1.07
C MET A 249 8.97 -7.67 -2.15
N ARG A 250 8.93 -9.00 -1.98
CA ARG A 250 9.42 -9.94 -3.01
C ARG A 250 8.64 -9.78 -4.30
N THR A 251 7.31 -9.68 -4.22
CA THR A 251 6.48 -9.53 -5.42
C THR A 251 6.86 -8.26 -6.17
N THR A 252 6.96 -7.12 -5.46
CA THR A 252 7.35 -5.83 -6.06
C THR A 252 8.75 -5.87 -6.63
N LEU A 253 9.73 -6.37 -5.88
CA LEU A 253 11.11 -6.45 -6.37
C LEU A 253 11.21 -7.34 -7.61
N ASN A 254 10.51 -8.48 -7.66
CA ASN A 254 10.50 -9.32 -8.87
C ASN A 254 9.84 -8.61 -10.05
N GLN A 255 8.76 -7.85 -9.84
CA GLN A 255 8.12 -7.05 -10.90
C GLN A 255 9.09 -5.98 -11.43
N VAL A 256 9.78 -5.28 -10.54
CA VAL A 256 10.81 -4.30 -10.91
C VAL A 256 11.93 -4.98 -11.69
N LEU A 257 12.51 -6.08 -11.19
CA LEU A 257 13.59 -6.79 -11.87
C LEU A 257 13.17 -7.34 -13.25
N ARG A 258 11.92 -7.79 -13.40
CA ARG A 258 11.38 -8.22 -14.70
C ARG A 258 11.16 -7.08 -15.69
N SER A 259 10.98 -5.85 -15.19
CA SER A 259 10.84 -4.67 -16.04
C SER A 259 12.19 -4.16 -16.60
N ILE A 260 13.31 -4.50 -15.94
CA ILE A 260 14.66 -4.00 -16.27
C ILE A 260 15.10 -4.28 -17.72
N PRO A 261 14.90 -5.48 -18.32
CA PRO A 261 15.39 -5.75 -19.67
C PRO A 261 14.89 -4.74 -20.71
N ARG A 262 13.61 -4.35 -20.67
CA ARG A 262 13.06 -3.33 -21.58
C ARG A 262 13.67 -1.94 -21.33
N VAL A 263 13.86 -1.59 -20.06
CA VAL A 263 14.47 -0.32 -19.63
C VAL A 263 15.95 -0.27 -20.05
N SER A 264 16.66 -1.40 -19.98
CA SER A 264 18.08 -1.50 -20.28
C SER A 264 18.41 -1.17 -21.74
N VAL A 265 17.49 -1.46 -22.68
CA VAL A 265 17.65 -1.09 -24.09
C VAL A 265 17.64 0.43 -24.26
N VAL A 266 16.77 1.14 -23.55
CA VAL A 266 16.70 2.60 -23.59
C VAL A 266 17.88 3.24 -22.86
N LEU A 267 18.28 2.69 -21.72
CA LEU A 267 19.51 3.09 -21.03
C LEU A 267 20.74 2.93 -21.92
N LEU A 268 20.82 1.83 -22.68
CA LEU A 268 21.90 1.61 -23.65
C LEU A 268 21.88 2.68 -24.75
N SER A 269 20.71 3.05 -25.28
CA SER A 269 20.61 4.13 -26.27
C SER A 269 21.05 5.49 -25.72
N LEU A 270 20.76 5.78 -24.44
CA LEU A 270 21.24 7.00 -23.77
C LEU A 270 22.76 7.01 -23.64
N VAL A 271 23.36 5.89 -23.22
CA VAL A 271 24.83 5.75 -23.11
C VAL A 271 25.48 5.90 -24.48
N LEU A 272 24.93 5.28 -25.52
CA LEU A 272 25.44 5.42 -26.89
C LEU A 272 25.35 6.87 -27.39
N CYS A 273 24.23 7.56 -27.12
CA CYS A 273 24.08 8.98 -27.43
C CYS A 273 25.16 9.82 -26.73
N LEU A 274 25.39 9.58 -25.44
CA LEU A 274 26.44 10.26 -24.69
C LEU A 274 27.82 10.02 -25.28
N LEU A 275 28.19 8.77 -25.55
CA LEU A 275 29.50 8.42 -26.11
C LEU A 275 29.74 9.07 -27.48
N MET A 276 28.69 9.16 -28.31
CA MET A 276 28.75 9.86 -29.59
C MET A 276 29.01 11.37 -29.41
N PHE A 277 28.32 12.03 -28.48
CA PHE A 277 28.55 13.45 -28.20
C PHE A 277 29.89 13.72 -27.52
N VAL A 278 30.39 12.80 -26.69
CA VAL A 278 31.77 12.88 -26.16
C VAL A 278 32.76 12.86 -27.31
N TRP A 279 32.58 11.95 -28.27
CA TRP A 279 33.46 11.88 -29.43
C TRP A 279 33.45 13.18 -30.23
N PHE A 280 32.26 13.73 -30.51
CA PHE A 280 32.15 15.03 -31.17
C PHE A 280 32.79 16.15 -30.36
N GLY A 281 32.60 16.17 -29.04
CA GLY A 281 33.18 17.18 -28.15
C GLY A 281 34.71 17.16 -28.15
N ILE A 282 35.32 15.98 -28.08
CA ILE A 282 36.79 15.83 -28.12
C ILE A 282 37.36 16.42 -29.43
N VAL A 283 36.70 16.15 -30.56
CA VAL A 283 37.15 16.65 -31.88
C VAL A 283 36.89 18.15 -32.01
N LEU A 284 35.70 18.62 -31.63
CA LEU A 284 35.27 20.01 -31.79
C LEU A 284 36.03 20.97 -30.88
N PHE A 285 36.31 20.57 -29.65
CA PHE A 285 36.95 21.40 -28.63
C PHE A 285 38.46 21.16 -28.51
N CYS A 286 39.06 20.41 -29.42
CA CYS A 286 40.51 20.31 -29.51
C CYS A 286 41.12 21.70 -29.77
N ASN A 287 42.10 22.11 -28.97
CA ASN A 287 42.75 23.44 -29.03
C ASN A 287 41.82 24.65 -28.76
N THR A 288 40.73 24.47 -28.02
CA THR A 288 39.85 25.57 -27.53
C THR A 288 39.93 25.70 -26.00
N ALA A 289 39.35 26.74 -25.40
CA ALA A 289 39.31 26.86 -23.93
C ALA A 289 38.59 25.69 -23.22
N GLU A 290 37.68 24.99 -23.92
CA GLU A 290 36.90 23.86 -23.40
C GLU A 290 37.70 22.55 -23.41
N HIS A 291 38.90 22.57 -24.01
CA HIS A 291 39.76 21.39 -24.12
C HIS A 291 40.00 20.72 -22.76
N SER A 292 40.05 21.50 -21.66
CA SER A 292 40.20 20.97 -20.30
C SER A 292 39.11 19.96 -19.89
N LYS A 293 37.88 20.12 -20.37
CA LYS A 293 36.74 19.24 -20.07
C LYS A 293 36.66 18.04 -21.03
N PHE A 294 37.26 18.14 -22.21
CA PHE A 294 37.25 17.13 -23.27
C PHE A 294 38.65 16.60 -23.62
N ILE A 295 39.59 16.66 -22.69
CA ILE A 295 40.99 16.26 -22.92
C ILE A 295 41.13 14.74 -23.16
N SER A 296 40.25 13.96 -22.51
CA SER A 296 40.22 12.51 -22.57
C SER A 296 38.78 12.01 -22.64
N TRP A 297 38.61 10.75 -23.03
CA TRP A 297 37.30 10.08 -23.02
C TRP A 297 36.68 10.08 -21.62
N SER A 298 37.45 9.83 -20.57
CA SER A 298 36.94 9.82 -19.19
C SER A 298 36.47 11.21 -18.75
N ALA A 299 37.24 12.26 -19.03
CA ALA A 299 36.88 13.63 -18.71
C ALA A 299 35.64 14.10 -19.50
N GLY A 300 35.56 13.77 -20.79
CA GLY A 300 34.42 14.08 -21.63
C GLY A 300 33.15 13.34 -21.20
N VAL A 301 33.26 12.04 -20.89
CA VAL A 301 32.15 11.25 -20.34
C VAL A 301 31.68 11.82 -19.01
N ALA A 302 32.59 12.13 -18.08
CA ALA A 302 32.22 12.71 -16.79
C ALA A 302 31.51 14.07 -16.97
N SER A 303 32.07 14.95 -17.80
CA SER A 303 31.52 16.29 -18.04
C SER A 303 30.12 16.23 -18.67
N LEU A 304 29.93 15.41 -19.72
CA LEU A 304 28.63 15.26 -20.36
C LEU A 304 27.65 14.45 -19.51
N TRP A 305 28.09 13.47 -18.74
CA TRP A 305 27.22 12.75 -17.80
C TRP A 305 26.61 13.69 -16.75
N VAL A 306 27.42 14.60 -16.18
CA VAL A 306 26.89 15.65 -15.28
C VAL A 306 25.98 16.62 -16.04
N THR A 307 26.32 16.95 -17.30
CA THR A 307 25.49 17.82 -18.15
C THR A 307 24.13 17.19 -18.48
N PHE A 308 24.05 15.87 -18.67
CA PHE A 308 22.79 15.13 -18.86
C PHE A 308 21.85 15.33 -17.66
N THR A 309 22.41 15.42 -16.46
CA THR A 309 21.64 15.73 -15.24
C THR A 309 21.34 17.21 -15.05
N THR A 310 21.84 18.08 -15.93
CA THR A 310 21.75 19.55 -15.88
C THR A 310 22.39 20.20 -14.65
N ALA A 311 23.19 19.46 -13.87
CA ALA A 311 23.73 19.93 -12.59
C ALA A 311 24.90 20.93 -12.72
N ASN A 312 25.62 20.91 -13.84
CA ASN A 312 26.77 21.79 -14.12
C ASN A 312 26.50 22.75 -15.29
N PHE A 313 25.23 22.92 -15.69
CA PHE A 313 24.82 23.89 -16.71
C PHE A 313 24.32 25.17 -16.01
N PRO A 314 24.82 26.38 -16.35
CA PRO A 314 25.55 26.73 -17.57
C PRO A 314 27.08 26.58 -17.53
N ASP A 315 27.68 26.28 -16.37
CA ASP A 315 29.13 26.41 -16.14
C ASP A 315 30.03 25.62 -17.11
N VAL A 316 29.61 24.43 -17.51
CA VAL A 316 30.35 23.59 -18.49
C VAL A 316 30.51 24.26 -19.87
N MET A 317 29.59 25.16 -20.23
CA MET A 317 29.54 25.82 -21.53
C MET A 317 30.21 27.21 -21.52
N ILE A 318 30.28 27.87 -20.38
CA ILE A 318 30.70 29.29 -20.27
C ILE A 318 32.05 29.58 -20.95
N PRO A 319 33.13 28.78 -20.76
CA PRO A 319 34.41 29.04 -21.42
C PRO A 319 34.26 29.14 -22.94
N GLY A 320 33.51 28.22 -23.54
CA GLY A 320 33.32 28.17 -25.00
C GLY A 320 32.38 29.19 -25.53
N TYR A 321 31.36 29.50 -24.73
CA TYR A 321 30.42 30.54 -25.07
C TYR A 321 31.07 31.93 -25.12
N ARG A 322 32.10 32.17 -24.27
CA ARG A 322 32.87 33.43 -24.28
C ARG A 322 33.74 33.57 -25.52
N GLU A 323 34.31 32.47 -26.01
CA GLU A 323 35.10 32.47 -27.26
C GLU A 323 34.18 32.56 -28.48
N ASN A 324 33.21 31.65 -28.59
CA ASN A 324 32.29 31.54 -29.71
C ASN A 324 30.87 31.26 -29.22
N ARG A 325 29.95 32.21 -29.45
CA ARG A 325 28.53 32.05 -29.07
C ARG A 325 27.85 30.84 -29.74
N SER A 326 28.38 30.36 -30.87
CA SER A 326 27.91 29.14 -31.55
C SER A 326 28.18 27.86 -30.76
N ASN A 327 29.07 27.86 -29.76
CA ASN A 327 29.34 26.68 -28.93
C ASN A 327 28.10 26.26 -28.12
N PHE A 328 27.13 27.17 -27.91
CA PHE A 328 25.81 26.83 -27.40
C PHE A 328 25.09 25.77 -28.24
N ILE A 329 25.28 25.74 -29.57
CA ILE A 329 24.60 24.79 -30.45
C ILE A 329 24.96 23.35 -30.05
N PHE A 330 26.23 23.08 -29.71
CA PHE A 330 26.66 21.76 -29.28
C PHE A 330 25.96 21.32 -27.98
N PHE A 331 26.05 22.13 -26.93
CA PHE A 331 25.45 21.80 -25.63
C PHE A 331 23.91 21.82 -25.66
N GLY A 332 23.31 22.74 -26.42
CA GLY A 332 21.87 22.82 -26.63
C GLY A 332 21.33 21.59 -27.36
N LEU A 333 21.99 21.15 -28.45
CA LEU A 333 21.63 19.92 -29.15
C LEU A 333 21.80 18.70 -28.24
N TYR A 334 22.90 18.63 -27.48
CA TYR A 334 23.12 17.56 -26.52
C TYR A 334 21.98 17.47 -25.50
N LEU A 335 21.54 18.57 -24.89
CA LEU A 335 20.44 18.60 -23.93
C LEU A 335 19.09 18.24 -24.57
N VAL A 336 18.83 18.68 -25.81
CA VAL A 336 17.62 18.28 -26.54
C VAL A 336 17.55 16.76 -26.72
N PHE A 337 18.63 16.14 -27.20
CA PHE A 337 18.64 14.70 -27.43
C PHE A 337 18.71 13.89 -26.13
N SER A 338 19.59 14.24 -25.21
CA SER A 338 19.81 13.44 -24.00
C SER A 338 18.77 13.71 -22.92
N PHE A 339 18.61 14.95 -22.47
CA PHE A 339 17.71 15.31 -21.38
C PHE A 339 16.23 15.30 -21.82
N PHE A 340 15.87 16.08 -22.85
CA PHE A 340 14.45 16.23 -23.20
C PHE A 340 13.86 15.02 -23.94
N ILE A 341 14.61 14.41 -24.86
CA ILE A 341 14.13 13.23 -25.60
C ILE A 341 14.41 11.96 -24.79
N MET A 342 15.68 11.61 -24.54
CA MET A 342 16.01 10.30 -23.96
C MET A 342 15.54 10.12 -22.52
N SER A 343 15.59 11.14 -21.64
CA SER A 343 15.09 11.02 -20.26
C SER A 343 13.57 10.76 -20.22
N ASN A 344 12.80 11.44 -21.07
CA ASN A 344 11.35 11.25 -21.16
C ASN A 344 10.98 9.93 -21.85
N VAL A 345 11.72 9.50 -22.87
CA VAL A 345 11.55 8.17 -23.49
C VAL A 345 11.86 7.07 -22.47
N LEU A 346 12.88 7.25 -21.62
CA LEU A 346 13.20 6.34 -20.54
C LEU A 346 12.05 6.24 -19.54
N LEU A 347 11.49 7.38 -19.09
CA LEU A 347 10.31 7.40 -18.22
C LEU A 347 9.13 6.65 -18.85
N ALA A 348 8.86 6.88 -20.13
CA ALA A 348 7.78 6.19 -20.87
C ALA A 348 8.02 4.68 -20.99
N ALA A 349 9.25 4.25 -21.28
CA ALA A 349 9.61 2.83 -21.38
C ALA A 349 9.51 2.12 -20.03
N VAL A 350 9.93 2.79 -18.94
CA VAL A 350 9.73 2.30 -17.57
C VAL A 350 8.26 2.18 -17.25
N TYR A 351 7.44 3.18 -17.59
CA TYR A 351 5.99 3.18 -17.36
C TYR A 351 5.31 1.99 -18.05
N ASP A 352 5.54 1.79 -19.35
CA ASP A 352 4.93 0.70 -20.11
C ASP A 352 5.35 -0.68 -19.59
N SER A 353 6.65 -0.86 -19.34
CA SER A 353 7.21 -2.11 -18.83
C SER A 353 6.64 -2.47 -17.45
N PHE A 354 6.62 -1.50 -16.53
CA PHE A 354 6.08 -1.69 -15.19
C PHE A 354 4.56 -1.93 -15.21
N LYS A 355 3.80 -1.16 -16.01
CA LYS A 355 2.34 -1.31 -16.13
C LYS A 355 1.96 -2.68 -16.67
N THR A 356 2.69 -3.19 -17.65
CA THR A 356 2.48 -4.54 -18.20
C THR A 356 2.68 -5.61 -17.12
N GLU A 357 3.77 -5.54 -16.36
CA GLU A 357 4.05 -6.51 -15.28
C GLU A 357 3.08 -6.38 -14.09
N LEU A 358 2.64 -5.15 -13.78
CA LEU A 358 1.62 -4.90 -12.76
C LEU A 358 0.29 -5.52 -13.16
N GLY A 359 -0.17 -5.29 -14.40
CA GLY A 359 -1.40 -5.87 -14.94
C GLY A 359 -1.39 -7.41 -14.94
N ALA A 360 -0.30 -8.01 -15.41
CA ALA A 360 -0.13 -9.47 -15.36
C ALA A 360 -0.16 -10.02 -13.92
N GLY A 361 0.44 -9.28 -12.98
CA GLY A 361 0.42 -9.60 -11.55
C GLY A 361 -0.98 -9.58 -10.94
N VAL A 362 -1.79 -8.57 -11.29
CA VAL A 362 -3.19 -8.43 -10.83
C VAL A 362 -4.05 -9.58 -11.36
N VAL A 363 -3.94 -9.91 -12.65
CA VAL A 363 -4.66 -11.04 -13.24
C VAL A 363 -4.29 -12.35 -12.53
N ALA A 364 -2.99 -12.63 -12.35
CA ALA A 364 -2.53 -13.83 -11.66
C ALA A 364 -2.97 -13.88 -10.18
N TYR A 365 -3.09 -12.74 -9.51
CA TYR A 365 -3.62 -12.64 -8.15
C TYR A 365 -5.09 -13.09 -8.09
N TYR A 366 -5.95 -12.53 -8.94
CA TYR A 366 -7.37 -12.87 -8.96
C TYR A 366 -7.62 -14.31 -9.45
N THR A 367 -6.84 -14.82 -10.39
CA THR A 367 -6.93 -16.23 -10.82
C THR A 367 -6.64 -17.19 -9.68
N ARG A 368 -5.53 -16.98 -8.94
CA ARG A 368 -5.17 -17.82 -7.78
C ARG A 368 -6.18 -17.70 -6.65
N ARG A 369 -6.73 -16.51 -6.43
CA ARG A 369 -7.80 -16.29 -5.46
C ARG A 369 -9.06 -17.08 -5.81
N ARG A 370 -9.51 -17.04 -7.06
CA ARG A 370 -10.67 -17.82 -7.52
C ARG A 370 -10.44 -19.32 -7.41
N ALA A 371 -9.25 -19.80 -7.77
CA ALA A 371 -8.87 -21.19 -7.59
C ALA A 371 -8.92 -21.62 -6.11
N ALA A 372 -8.37 -20.82 -5.20
CA ALA A 372 -8.41 -21.10 -3.76
C ALA A 372 -9.84 -21.07 -3.17
N ILE A 373 -10.70 -20.16 -3.64
CA ILE A 373 -12.13 -20.12 -3.26
C ILE A 373 -12.85 -21.37 -3.77
N ALA A 374 -12.57 -21.79 -5.00
CA ALA A 374 -13.11 -23.03 -5.56
C ALA A 374 -12.71 -24.26 -4.74
N HIS A 375 -11.43 -24.39 -4.37
CA HIS A 375 -10.99 -25.48 -3.50
C HIS A 375 -11.66 -25.46 -2.11
N ALA A 376 -11.88 -24.27 -1.54
CA ALA A 376 -12.63 -24.16 -0.29
C ALA A 376 -14.09 -24.63 -0.43
N PHE A 377 -14.72 -24.37 -1.58
CA PHE A 377 -16.07 -24.86 -1.88
C PHE A 377 -16.09 -26.38 -2.01
N ASP A 378 -15.16 -26.96 -2.77
CA ASP A 378 -15.10 -28.40 -3.03
C ASP A 378 -14.90 -29.21 -1.72
N LEU A 379 -14.26 -28.63 -0.71
CA LEU A 379 -14.11 -29.23 0.63
C LEU A 379 -15.36 -29.14 1.52
N LEU A 380 -16.24 -28.17 1.26
CA LEU A 380 -17.45 -27.91 2.06
C LEU A 380 -18.72 -28.47 1.40
N ALA A 381 -18.68 -28.73 0.10
CA ALA A 381 -19.80 -29.22 -0.66
C ALA A 381 -20.14 -30.66 -0.24
N ASN A 382 -21.42 -30.93 -0.06
CA ASN A 382 -21.93 -32.29 0.10
C ASN A 382 -21.92 -33.02 -1.27
N ASP A 383 -22.24 -34.32 -1.29
CA ASP A 383 -22.34 -35.13 -2.53
C ASP A 383 -23.27 -34.53 -3.60
N SER A 384 -24.20 -33.67 -3.20
CA SER A 384 -25.09 -32.90 -4.08
C SER A 384 -24.45 -31.66 -4.73
N GLY A 385 -23.18 -31.38 -4.46
CA GLY A 385 -22.47 -30.20 -4.96
C GLY A 385 -22.94 -28.88 -4.35
N ARG A 386 -23.49 -28.91 -3.12
CA ARG A 386 -24.01 -27.72 -2.41
C ARG A 386 -23.51 -27.66 -0.97
N VAL A 387 -23.32 -26.44 -0.47
CA VAL A 387 -22.94 -26.21 0.95
C VAL A 387 -24.20 -25.98 1.78
N THR A 388 -24.45 -26.85 2.75
CA THR A 388 -25.62 -26.70 3.63
C THR A 388 -25.51 -25.49 4.56
N MET A 389 -26.66 -24.99 5.02
CA MET A 389 -26.70 -23.87 5.96
C MET A 389 -25.94 -24.16 7.26
N LYS A 390 -26.05 -25.39 7.80
CA LYS A 390 -25.31 -25.80 8.99
C LYS A 390 -23.80 -25.76 8.77
N THR A 391 -23.32 -26.29 7.64
CA THR A 391 -21.89 -26.25 7.28
C THR A 391 -21.39 -24.82 7.11
N TRP A 392 -22.16 -23.96 6.42
CA TRP A 392 -21.83 -22.55 6.24
C TRP A 392 -21.74 -21.78 7.56
N LEU A 393 -22.71 -21.98 8.47
CA LEU A 393 -22.73 -21.33 9.78
C LEU A 393 -21.45 -21.63 10.57
N VAL A 394 -21.05 -22.91 10.62
CA VAL A 394 -19.83 -23.34 11.31
C VAL A 394 -18.58 -22.80 10.60
N PHE A 395 -18.56 -22.84 9.26
CA PHE A 395 -17.46 -22.28 8.47
C PHE A 395 -17.28 -20.78 8.72
N LEU A 396 -18.32 -19.96 8.59
CA LEU A 396 -18.23 -18.51 8.75
C LEU A 396 -17.90 -18.14 10.20
N LYS A 397 -18.48 -18.84 11.18
CA LYS A 397 -18.12 -18.67 12.59
C LYS A 397 -16.62 -18.89 12.80
N THR A 398 -16.09 -20.01 12.27
CA THR A 398 -14.66 -20.38 12.41
C THR A 398 -13.74 -19.44 11.63
N TYR A 399 -14.17 -19.00 10.44
CA TYR A 399 -13.46 -18.00 9.64
C TYR A 399 -13.36 -16.65 10.37
N CYS A 400 -14.43 -16.21 11.02
CA CYS A 400 -14.46 -14.94 11.75
C CYS A 400 -13.78 -15.00 13.13
N SER A 401 -13.90 -16.10 13.88
CA SER A 401 -13.29 -16.24 15.21
C SER A 401 -11.77 -16.33 15.14
N ASN A 402 -11.22 -17.03 14.14
CA ASN A 402 -9.78 -17.19 13.97
C ASN A 402 -9.04 -15.92 13.52
N GLN A 403 -9.75 -14.82 13.21
CA GLN A 403 -9.10 -13.56 12.84
C GLN A 403 -8.58 -12.75 14.04
N ARG A 404 -9.06 -12.96 15.27
CA ARG A 404 -8.49 -12.39 16.51
C ARG A 404 -8.87 -13.23 17.74
N LYS A 405 -7.89 -13.64 18.55
CA LYS A 405 -8.13 -14.04 19.95
C LYS A 405 -8.54 -12.79 20.72
N VAL A 406 -9.80 -12.70 21.12
CA VAL A 406 -10.32 -11.58 21.93
C VAL A 406 -10.62 -12.12 23.33
N SER A 407 -10.65 -11.27 24.36
CA SER A 407 -11.08 -11.68 25.71
C SER A 407 -12.41 -12.48 25.68
N SER A 408 -12.50 -13.58 26.44
CA SER A 408 -13.60 -14.57 26.40
C SER A 408 -15.02 -14.00 26.40
N HIS A 409 -15.29 -12.92 27.14
CA HIS A 409 -16.62 -12.27 27.18
C HIS A 409 -17.02 -11.57 25.88
N ARG A 410 -16.06 -11.05 25.10
CA ARG A 410 -16.32 -10.39 23.81
C ARG A 410 -16.48 -11.41 22.68
N GLU A 411 -15.85 -12.58 22.80
CA GLU A 411 -15.95 -13.65 21.82
C GLU A 411 -17.38 -14.20 21.73
N ALA A 412 -18.04 -14.48 22.86
CA ALA A 412 -19.42 -14.98 22.86
C ALA A 412 -20.44 -14.00 22.24
N ALA A 413 -20.24 -12.69 22.41
CA ALA A 413 -21.09 -11.67 21.80
C ALA A 413 -20.84 -11.53 20.28
N ASN A 414 -19.58 -11.62 19.87
CA ASN A 414 -19.18 -11.58 18.46
C ASN A 414 -19.66 -12.85 17.72
N ASP A 415 -19.62 -14.01 18.36
CA ASP A 415 -20.09 -15.27 17.80
C ASP A 415 -21.59 -15.22 17.46
N LYS A 416 -22.40 -14.67 18.36
CA LYS A 416 -23.84 -14.44 18.12
C LYS A 416 -24.08 -13.47 16.97
N MET A 417 -23.26 -12.43 16.85
CA MET A 417 -23.35 -11.46 15.75
C MET A 417 -22.95 -12.08 14.41
N ASN A 418 -21.87 -12.85 14.38
CA ASN A 418 -21.40 -13.55 13.18
C ASN A 418 -22.40 -14.60 12.71
N ALA A 419 -23.01 -15.36 13.64
CA ALA A 419 -24.08 -16.31 13.33
C ALA A 419 -25.33 -15.64 12.70
N ARG A 420 -25.73 -14.47 13.21
CA ARG A 420 -26.81 -13.67 12.61
C ARG A 420 -26.45 -13.19 11.20
N ARG A 421 -25.21 -12.75 11.00
CA ARG A 421 -24.74 -12.30 9.68
C ARG A 421 -24.72 -13.42 8.65
N SER A 422 -24.24 -14.61 9.00
CA SER A 422 -24.33 -15.77 8.09
C SER A 422 -25.75 -16.06 7.65
N LEU A 423 -26.74 -15.87 8.53
CA LEU A 423 -28.14 -16.06 8.20
C LEU A 423 -28.65 -14.97 7.25
N HIS A 424 -28.31 -13.70 7.50
CA HIS A 424 -28.71 -12.61 6.62
C HIS A 424 -28.14 -12.76 5.21
N VAL A 425 -26.93 -13.32 5.08
CA VAL A 425 -26.34 -13.67 3.77
C VAL A 425 -27.20 -14.69 3.03
N PHE A 426 -27.65 -15.76 3.71
CA PHE A 426 -28.56 -16.76 3.13
C PHE A 426 -29.89 -16.15 2.69
N GLN A 427 -30.49 -15.32 3.55
CA GLN A 427 -31.75 -14.63 3.25
C GLN A 427 -31.62 -13.67 2.07
N ALA A 428 -30.51 -12.95 1.96
CA ALA A 428 -30.24 -12.02 0.86
C ALA A 428 -30.06 -12.72 -0.50
N LEU A 429 -29.55 -13.96 -0.48
CA LEU A 429 -29.44 -14.78 -1.67
C LEU A 429 -30.79 -15.43 -2.07
N GLY A 430 -31.81 -15.34 -1.21
CA GLY A 430 -33.13 -15.94 -1.45
C GLY A 430 -33.10 -17.46 -1.40
N LEU A 431 -32.19 -18.04 -0.62
CA LEU A 431 -32.03 -19.48 -0.47
C LEU A 431 -32.87 -19.99 0.71
N ASP A 432 -33.63 -21.06 0.49
CA ASP A 432 -34.31 -21.81 1.55
C ASP A 432 -33.31 -22.69 2.32
N ASP A 433 -33.61 -23.03 3.58
CA ASP A 433 -32.77 -23.86 4.47
C ASP A 433 -32.34 -25.21 3.85
N SER A 434 -33.13 -25.74 2.92
CA SER A 434 -32.91 -27.00 2.20
C SER A 434 -32.12 -26.86 0.89
N SER A 435 -31.98 -25.64 0.36
CA SER A 435 -31.48 -25.42 -1.00
C SER A 435 -29.94 -25.29 -1.08
N GLY A 436 -29.26 -24.90 0.01
CA GLY A 436 -27.78 -24.83 0.10
C GLY A 436 -27.12 -23.81 -0.86
N LEU A 437 -25.86 -23.42 -0.61
CA LEU A 437 -25.13 -22.54 -1.54
C LEU A 437 -24.62 -23.31 -2.75
N SER A 438 -24.84 -22.72 -3.93
CA SER A 438 -24.15 -23.10 -5.17
C SER A 438 -22.71 -22.59 -5.19
N ARG A 439 -21.90 -23.10 -6.12
CA ARG A 439 -20.51 -22.66 -6.32
C ARG A 439 -20.41 -21.18 -6.68
N GLU A 440 -21.33 -20.70 -7.51
CA GLU A 440 -21.38 -19.29 -7.94
C GLU A 440 -21.72 -18.38 -6.76
N ASP A 441 -22.76 -18.71 -5.99
CA ASP A 441 -23.16 -17.92 -4.82
C ASP A 441 -22.06 -17.91 -3.75
N PHE A 442 -21.42 -19.04 -3.49
CA PHE A 442 -20.30 -19.13 -2.55
C PHE A 442 -19.12 -18.25 -3.01
N SER A 443 -18.78 -18.32 -4.30
CA SER A 443 -17.70 -17.49 -4.84
C SER A 443 -17.98 -15.99 -4.74
N LEU A 444 -19.22 -15.56 -5.02
CA LEU A 444 -19.63 -14.16 -4.89
C LEU A 444 -19.50 -13.66 -3.45
N VAL A 445 -20.01 -14.45 -2.49
CA VAL A 445 -19.93 -14.10 -1.06
C VAL A 445 -18.47 -14.06 -0.60
N MET A 446 -17.66 -15.04 -0.98
CA MET A 446 -16.25 -15.10 -0.60
C MET A 446 -15.42 -13.99 -1.26
N GLU A 447 -15.69 -13.64 -2.52
CA GLU A 447 -15.06 -12.50 -3.18
C GLU A 447 -15.36 -11.21 -2.41
N LEU A 448 -16.61 -10.97 -2.00
CA LEU A 448 -16.96 -9.81 -1.17
C LEU A 448 -16.29 -9.84 0.21
N LEU A 449 -16.28 -10.99 0.89
CA LEU A 449 -15.64 -11.14 2.20
C LEU A 449 -14.13 -10.94 2.16
N CYS A 450 -13.48 -11.29 1.04
CA CYS A 450 -12.04 -11.11 0.86
C CYS A 450 -11.65 -9.69 0.42
N ASP A 451 -12.51 -8.94 -0.29
CA ASP A 451 -12.25 -7.55 -0.72
C ASP A 451 -12.52 -6.54 0.38
N VAL A 452 -13.59 -6.74 1.15
CA VAL A 452 -13.86 -5.92 2.32
C VAL A 452 -12.75 -6.21 3.33
N SER A 453 -11.99 -5.17 3.69
CA SER A 453 -11.18 -5.19 4.91
C SER A 453 -12.14 -5.33 6.08
N PHE A 454 -12.56 -6.57 6.38
CA PHE A 454 -13.51 -6.90 7.42
C PHE A 454 -12.92 -6.45 8.76
N ARG A 455 -13.12 -5.18 9.09
CA ARG A 455 -12.89 -4.66 10.43
C ARG A 455 -14.03 -5.25 11.23
N THR A 456 -13.70 -6.24 12.05
CA THR A 456 -14.63 -6.74 13.06
C THR A 456 -15.23 -5.53 13.77
N LEU A 457 -16.51 -5.26 13.50
CA LEU A 457 -17.25 -4.16 14.10
C LEU A 457 -17.25 -4.41 15.60
N GLN A 458 -16.41 -3.67 16.31
CA GLN A 458 -16.37 -3.70 17.75
C GLN A 458 -17.63 -2.98 18.22
N ARG A 459 -18.45 -3.66 19.03
CA ARG A 459 -19.70 -3.09 19.55
C ARG A 459 -19.39 -1.72 20.19
N PRO A 460 -19.97 -0.60 19.71
CA PRO A 460 -19.75 0.70 20.32
C PRO A 460 -20.32 0.70 21.74
N SER A 461 -19.62 1.36 22.67
CA SER A 461 -20.11 1.54 24.04
C SER A 461 -21.43 2.32 24.00
N ARG A 462 -22.51 1.77 24.55
CA ARG A 462 -23.79 2.48 24.73
C ARG A 462 -23.65 3.46 25.91
N ASN A 463 -23.13 4.65 25.67
CA ASN A 463 -23.14 5.72 26.69
C ASN A 463 -24.18 6.78 26.31
N SER A 464 -25.08 7.11 27.24
CA SER A 464 -26.17 8.10 27.10
C SER A 464 -25.68 9.54 26.81
N LEU A 465 -24.39 9.81 26.99
CA LEU A 465 -23.78 11.13 26.74
C LEU A 465 -23.66 11.50 25.26
N ARG A 466 -23.97 10.58 24.32
CA ARG A 466 -23.92 10.84 22.88
C ARG A 466 -24.91 11.93 22.43
N HIS A 467 -25.97 12.17 23.19
CA HIS A 467 -27.02 13.15 22.85
C HIS A 467 -26.65 14.61 23.18
N ILE A 468 -25.68 14.85 24.05
CA ILE A 468 -25.39 16.22 24.55
C ILE A 468 -24.54 17.04 23.56
N ALA A 469 -23.81 16.39 22.65
CA ALA A 469 -22.81 17.04 21.79
C ALA A 469 -23.19 17.10 20.29
N GLY A 470 -24.45 16.81 19.91
CA GLY A 470 -24.90 16.84 18.51
C GLY A 470 -25.03 18.25 17.89
N GLY A 471 -24.60 19.30 18.57
CA GLY A 471 -24.69 20.66 18.05
C GLY A 471 -23.53 20.98 17.12
N LEU A 472 -23.82 21.18 15.83
CA LEU A 472 -22.94 21.75 14.78
C LEU A 472 -22.19 23.04 15.18
N ARG A 473 -22.50 23.62 16.36
CA ARG A 473 -21.96 24.87 16.89
C ARG A 473 -20.69 24.68 17.73
N TRP A 474 -20.49 23.53 18.38
CA TRP A 474 -19.31 23.33 19.25
C TRP A 474 -18.03 23.22 18.43
N ASP A 475 -18.03 22.40 17.39
CA ASP A 475 -16.88 22.21 16.49
C ASP A 475 -16.47 23.54 15.84
N ASN A 476 -17.44 24.30 15.32
CA ASN A 476 -17.20 25.62 14.75
C ASN A 476 -16.62 26.62 15.76
N LEU A 477 -17.02 26.55 17.03
CA LEU A 477 -16.49 27.43 18.09
C LEU A 477 -15.03 27.09 18.40
N VAL A 478 -14.71 25.80 18.52
CA VAL A 478 -13.33 25.34 18.73
C VAL A 478 -12.45 25.73 17.54
N ASP A 479 -12.94 25.60 16.31
CA ASP A 479 -12.19 25.98 15.12
C ASP A 479 -11.98 27.51 15.02
N CYS A 480 -12.95 28.32 15.43
CA CYS A 480 -12.76 29.77 15.60
C CYS A 480 -11.71 30.09 16.66
N ALA A 481 -11.70 29.37 17.80
CA ALA A 481 -10.70 29.55 18.84
C ALA A 481 -9.28 29.18 18.35
N ILE A 482 -9.14 28.14 17.51
CA ILE A 482 -7.86 27.78 16.87
C ILE A 482 -7.38 28.89 15.95
N PHE A 483 -8.28 29.48 15.15
CA PHE A 483 -7.90 30.60 14.28
C PHE A 483 -7.37 31.80 15.09
N VAL A 484 -8.03 32.14 16.21
CA VAL A 484 -7.56 33.20 17.11
C VAL A 484 -6.21 32.85 17.76
N ASP A 485 -6.06 31.62 18.25
CA ASP A 485 -4.80 31.10 18.82
C ASP A 485 -3.64 31.23 17.81
N LEU A 486 -3.87 30.86 16.55
CA LEU A 486 -2.87 30.98 15.48
C LEU A 486 -2.45 32.43 15.20
N VAL A 487 -3.37 33.39 15.26
CA VAL A 487 -3.03 34.82 15.12
C VAL A 487 -2.17 35.29 16.30
N VAL A 488 -2.52 34.87 17.53
CA VAL A 488 -1.73 35.19 18.73
C VAL A 488 -0.33 34.57 18.65
N VAL A 489 -0.24 33.29 18.27
CA VAL A 489 1.03 32.57 18.07
C VAL A 489 1.86 33.19 16.96
N PHE A 490 1.24 33.65 15.87
CA PHE A 490 1.94 34.36 14.80
C PHE A 490 2.59 35.65 15.33
N ILE A 491 1.83 36.47 16.06
CA ILE A 491 2.37 37.68 16.69
C ILE A 491 3.50 37.33 17.66
N GLN A 492 3.27 36.35 18.54
CA GLN A 492 4.28 35.87 19.50
C GLN A 492 5.56 35.42 18.79
N THR A 493 5.45 34.66 17.69
CA THR A 493 6.59 34.21 16.89
C THR A 493 7.34 35.39 16.29
N THR A 494 6.63 36.36 15.70
CA THR A 494 7.28 37.55 15.12
C THR A 494 8.01 38.38 16.18
N THR A 495 7.46 38.47 17.40
CA THR A 495 8.14 39.14 18.51
C THR A 495 9.32 38.33 19.05
N PHE A 496 9.21 36.99 19.10
CA PHE A 496 10.29 36.10 19.55
C PHE A 496 11.50 36.15 18.61
N VAL A 497 11.28 36.26 17.30
CA VAL A 497 12.33 36.38 16.28
C VAL A 497 12.85 37.82 16.16
N SER A 498 12.08 38.81 16.62
CA SER A 498 12.49 40.22 16.53
C SER A 498 13.74 40.48 17.38
N THR A 499 14.72 41.16 16.79
CA THR A 499 16.00 41.51 17.41
C THR A 499 15.90 42.62 18.47
N GLY A 500 14.69 43.07 18.81
CA GLY A 500 14.43 44.17 19.75
C GLY A 500 14.99 43.96 21.18
N GLY A 501 15.35 42.72 21.54
CA GLY A 501 15.95 42.36 22.84
C GLY A 501 17.47 42.38 22.92
N GLY A 502 18.20 42.70 21.83
CA GLY A 502 19.67 42.74 21.81
C GLY A 502 20.36 41.36 21.76
N GLY A 503 19.60 40.26 21.73
CA GLY A 503 20.07 38.89 21.49
C GLY A 503 19.54 38.31 20.16
N PRO A 504 19.94 37.08 19.78
CA PRO A 504 19.44 36.42 18.57
C PRO A 504 17.95 36.06 18.63
N PHE A 505 17.36 35.98 19.83
CA PHE A 505 15.93 35.76 20.08
C PHE A 505 15.48 36.56 21.31
N ASP A 506 14.24 37.05 21.33
CA ASP A 506 13.63 37.65 22.52
C ASP A 506 12.85 36.61 23.34
N GLU A 507 13.59 35.90 24.20
CA GLU A 507 13.07 34.84 25.07
C GLU A 507 12.00 35.32 26.07
N ARG A 508 11.93 36.63 26.35
CA ARG A 508 10.99 37.21 27.31
C ARG A 508 9.54 36.98 26.92
N THR A 509 9.26 36.79 25.63
CA THR A 509 7.92 36.49 25.10
C THR A 509 7.42 35.08 25.46
N MET A 510 8.34 34.19 25.86
CA MET A 510 8.07 32.78 26.16
C MET A 510 8.18 32.44 27.65
N LEU A 511 8.73 33.35 28.44
CA LEU A 511 8.89 33.12 29.87
C LEU A 511 7.56 33.28 30.63
N PRO A 512 7.32 32.50 31.69
CA PRO A 512 6.08 32.55 32.48
C PRO A 512 5.82 33.91 33.15
N GLN A 513 6.81 34.79 33.20
CA GLN A 513 6.68 36.15 33.73
C GLN A 513 5.90 37.07 32.78
N ASN A 514 5.73 36.69 31.52
CA ASN A 514 5.09 37.50 30.50
C ASN A 514 3.71 36.97 30.13
N VAL A 515 2.78 37.88 29.80
CA VAL A 515 1.40 37.55 29.41
C VAL A 515 1.37 36.71 28.13
N TRP A 516 2.35 36.91 27.25
CA TRP A 516 2.50 36.17 26.00
C TRP A 516 2.67 34.65 26.17
N TYR A 517 3.12 34.17 27.33
CA TYR A 517 3.14 32.73 27.63
C TYR A 517 1.75 32.21 28.04
N TRP A 518 1.05 32.95 28.90
CA TRP A 518 -0.21 32.49 29.50
C TRP A 518 -1.38 32.45 28.52
N VAL A 519 -1.40 33.32 27.50
CA VAL A 519 -2.49 33.33 26.52
C VAL A 519 -2.52 32.05 25.66
N PRO A 520 -1.46 31.65 24.94
CA PRO A 520 -1.42 30.38 24.20
C PRO A 520 -1.50 29.14 25.09
N PHE A 521 -0.95 29.22 26.32
CA PHE A 521 -1.09 28.14 27.30
C PHE A 521 -2.56 27.89 27.66
N SER A 522 -3.33 28.96 27.87
CA SER A 522 -4.77 28.86 28.16
C SER A 522 -5.54 28.22 27.02
N PHE A 523 -5.27 28.61 25.77
CA PHE A 523 -5.83 27.93 24.60
C PHE A 523 -5.46 26.44 24.55
N THR A 524 -4.20 26.10 24.85
CA THR A 524 -3.75 24.70 24.90
C THR A 524 -4.51 23.88 25.95
N CYS A 525 -4.78 24.44 27.13
CA CYS A 525 -5.63 23.80 28.13
C CYS A 525 -7.06 23.60 27.63
N LEU A 526 -7.66 24.60 26.95
CA LEU A 526 -9.01 24.47 26.37
C LEU A 526 -9.08 23.34 25.34
N PHE A 527 -8.08 23.23 24.46
CA PHE A 527 -8.04 22.15 23.47
C PHE A 527 -7.76 20.78 24.08
N ALA A 528 -6.95 20.71 25.14
CA ALA A 528 -6.73 19.46 25.87
C ALA A 528 -8.02 18.95 26.52
N LEU A 529 -8.85 19.85 27.04
CA LEU A 529 -10.17 19.53 27.57
C LEU A 529 -11.13 19.06 26.47
N ASP A 530 -11.15 19.73 25.31
CA ASP A 530 -11.95 19.33 24.15
C ASP A 530 -11.61 17.91 23.67
N VAL A 531 -10.33 17.63 23.42
CA VAL A 531 -9.87 16.30 22.99
C VAL A 531 -10.14 15.24 24.07
N SER A 532 -9.93 15.56 25.35
CA SER A 532 -10.26 14.66 26.46
C SER A 532 -11.74 14.30 26.46
N PHE A 533 -12.62 15.31 26.35
CA PHE A 533 -14.07 15.12 26.31
C PHE A 533 -14.49 14.21 25.16
N ASP A 534 -13.88 14.37 23.99
CA ASP A 534 -14.19 13.60 22.81
C ASP A 534 -13.73 12.12 22.92
N ILE A 535 -12.57 11.88 23.53
CA ILE A 535 -12.08 10.54 23.90
C ILE A 535 -13.02 9.87 24.90
N PHE A 536 -13.48 10.61 25.94
CA PHE A 536 -14.44 10.08 26.92
C PHE A 536 -15.79 9.74 26.28
N ARG A 537 -16.26 10.54 25.33
CA ARG A 537 -17.55 10.35 24.64
C ARG A 537 -17.57 9.12 23.74
N GLN A 538 -16.51 8.93 22.93
CA GLN A 538 -16.46 7.84 21.94
C GLN A 538 -15.83 6.56 22.49
N GLY A 539 -15.02 6.67 23.55
CA GLY A 539 -14.09 5.65 24.02
C GLY A 539 -12.77 5.70 23.24
N PRO A 540 -11.62 5.39 23.89
CA PRO A 540 -10.28 5.62 23.32
C PRO A 540 -10.02 4.81 22.04
N LEU A 541 -10.49 3.56 22.00
CA LEU A 541 -10.35 2.70 20.82
C LEU A 541 -11.19 3.18 19.63
N THR A 542 -12.39 3.70 19.91
CA THR A 542 -13.27 4.23 18.86
C THR A 542 -12.67 5.53 18.32
N TYR A 543 -12.31 6.47 19.20
CA TYR A 543 -11.67 7.74 18.83
C TYR A 543 -10.44 7.53 17.93
N TRP A 544 -9.56 6.59 18.30
CA TRP A 544 -8.33 6.27 17.55
C TRP A 544 -8.58 5.64 16.16
N ASN A 545 -9.78 5.10 15.94
CA ASN A 545 -10.14 4.37 14.72
C ASN A 545 -11.17 5.10 13.83
N SER A 546 -11.96 6.04 14.37
CA SER A 546 -12.97 6.81 13.63
C SER A 546 -12.33 7.63 12.51
N LYS A 547 -11.37 8.50 12.86
CA LYS A 547 -10.59 9.30 11.90
C LYS A 547 -9.10 9.08 12.18
N PRO A 548 -8.48 8.05 11.58
CA PRO A 548 -7.18 7.57 12.03
C PRO A 548 -6.04 8.58 11.84
N PHE A 549 -6.12 9.50 10.87
CA PHE A 549 -5.09 10.53 10.73
C PHE A 549 -5.40 11.74 11.62
N GLN A 550 -6.59 12.34 11.45
CA GLN A 550 -6.99 13.55 12.17
C GLN A 550 -6.99 13.38 13.69
N ASN A 551 -7.75 12.41 14.23
CA ASN A 551 -7.91 12.26 15.68
C ASN A 551 -6.60 11.90 16.39
N ARG A 552 -5.73 11.12 15.71
CA ARG A 552 -4.43 10.74 16.27
C ARG A 552 -3.47 11.93 16.27
N TYR A 553 -3.45 12.69 15.19
CA TYR A 553 -2.67 13.91 15.09
C TYR A 553 -3.10 14.94 16.15
N ASP A 554 -4.41 15.22 16.25
CA ASP A 554 -4.96 16.18 17.23
C ASP A 554 -4.60 15.78 18.67
N ALA A 555 -4.72 14.50 19.02
CA ALA A 555 -4.33 14.02 20.34
C ALA A 555 -2.82 14.16 20.58
N LEU A 556 -1.97 13.73 19.64
CA LEU A 556 -0.52 13.81 19.79
C LEU A 556 -0.03 15.26 19.87
N ASN A 557 -0.55 16.14 19.02
CA ASN A 557 -0.20 17.56 19.00
C ASN A 557 -0.62 18.25 20.30
N VAL A 558 -1.89 18.11 20.73
CA VAL A 558 -2.41 18.81 21.91
C VAL A 558 -1.76 18.35 23.20
N TYR A 559 -1.63 17.03 23.41
CA TYR A 559 -0.97 16.51 24.62
C TYR A 559 0.55 16.74 24.58
N GLY A 560 1.18 16.64 23.41
CA GLY A 560 2.60 16.96 23.23
C GLY A 560 2.90 18.43 23.55
N LEU A 561 2.05 19.35 23.08
CA LEU A 561 2.16 20.77 23.38
C LEU A 561 1.91 21.07 24.86
N LEU A 562 0.91 20.42 25.48
CA LEU A 562 0.65 20.55 26.91
C LEU A 562 1.87 20.09 27.73
N LEU A 563 2.43 18.93 27.41
CA LEU A 563 3.62 18.39 28.06
C LEU A 563 4.82 19.32 27.90
N ALA A 564 5.11 19.78 26.67
CA ALA A 564 6.22 20.69 26.40
C ALA A 564 6.06 22.03 27.15
N SER A 565 4.83 22.57 27.19
CA SER A 565 4.53 23.82 27.89
C SER A 565 4.71 23.69 29.41
N VAL A 566 4.33 22.55 30.00
CA VAL A 566 4.55 22.26 31.43
C VAL A 566 6.04 22.04 31.73
N LEU A 567 6.77 21.33 30.86
CA LEU A 567 8.22 21.15 31.02
C LEU A 567 8.98 22.48 30.96
N LEU A 568 8.49 23.45 30.20
CA LEU A 568 9.10 24.79 30.15
C LEU A 568 9.01 25.52 31.50
N LEU A 569 7.96 25.25 32.30
CA LEU A 569 7.83 25.81 33.65
C LEU A 569 8.90 25.29 34.60
N THR A 570 9.32 24.04 34.44
CA THR A 570 10.32 23.40 35.30
C THR A 570 11.76 23.65 34.82
N SER A 571 11.96 23.63 33.50
CA SER A 571 13.29 23.71 32.86
C SER A 571 13.22 24.62 31.62
N PRO A 572 13.32 25.95 31.78
CA PRO A 572 13.28 26.86 30.65
C PRO A 572 14.51 26.63 29.77
N SER A 573 14.30 26.29 28.50
CA SER A 573 15.37 26.09 27.53
C SER A 573 14.93 26.59 26.15
N THR A 574 15.84 27.25 25.44
CA THR A 574 15.61 27.77 24.09
C THR A 574 15.19 26.71 23.06
N PRO A 575 15.74 25.46 23.04
CA PRO A 575 15.24 24.44 22.14
C PRO A 575 13.79 24.03 22.46
N LEU A 576 13.43 23.94 23.73
CA LEU A 576 12.06 23.61 24.14
C LEU A 576 11.08 24.72 23.74
N MET A 577 11.46 25.99 23.87
CA MET A 577 10.67 27.13 23.36
C MET A 577 10.41 27.02 21.85
N LYS A 578 11.44 26.67 21.06
CA LYS A 578 11.30 26.44 19.61
C LYS A 578 10.37 25.27 19.30
N VAL A 579 10.47 24.16 20.05
CA VAL A 579 9.56 23.01 19.89
C VAL A 579 8.11 23.39 20.19
N ILE A 580 7.86 24.19 21.23
CA ILE A 580 6.52 24.69 21.56
C ILE A 580 5.96 25.53 20.40
N LEU A 581 6.73 26.48 19.87
CA LEU A 581 6.33 27.28 18.72
C LEU A 581 5.98 26.42 17.50
N LEU A 582 6.82 25.43 17.19
CA LEU A 582 6.58 24.53 16.06
C LEU A 582 5.29 23.72 16.26
N LEU A 583 5.07 23.17 17.46
CA LEU A 583 3.85 22.43 17.79
C LEU A 583 2.59 23.32 17.73
N GLN A 584 2.70 24.59 18.09
CA GLN A 584 1.62 25.57 17.94
C GLN A 584 1.34 25.89 16.46
N MET A 585 2.38 26.11 15.64
CA MET A 585 2.24 26.35 14.19
C MET A 585 1.58 25.16 13.47
N CYS A 586 1.95 23.94 13.88
CA CYS A 586 1.35 22.70 13.41
C CYS A 586 -0.19 22.66 13.53
N ARG A 587 -0.80 23.41 14.45
CA ARG A 587 -2.27 23.50 14.55
C ARG A 587 -2.97 24.06 13.33
N LEU A 588 -2.26 24.80 12.47
CA LEU A 588 -2.78 25.27 11.19
C LEU A 588 -3.33 24.13 10.35
N GLU A 589 -2.79 22.91 10.49
CA GLU A 589 -3.24 21.71 9.78
C GLU A 589 -4.71 21.38 10.05
N ARG A 590 -5.25 21.69 11.24
CA ARG A 590 -6.67 21.47 11.56
C ARG A 590 -7.59 22.37 10.72
N LEU A 591 -7.15 23.59 10.40
CA LEU A 591 -7.91 24.49 9.52
C LEU A 591 -7.90 24.02 8.06
N LEU A 592 -6.84 23.34 7.62
CA LEU A 592 -6.76 22.79 6.25
C LEU A 592 -7.87 21.78 5.95
N VAL A 593 -8.44 21.14 6.99
CA VAL A 593 -9.58 20.24 6.85
C VAL A 593 -10.81 20.97 6.29
N HIS A 594 -10.96 22.28 6.46
CA HIS A 594 -12.11 23.02 5.89
C HIS A 594 -12.00 23.23 4.37
N MET A 595 -10.79 23.10 3.81
CA MET A 595 -10.56 23.28 2.39
C MET A 595 -10.90 21.97 1.65
N LYS A 596 -12.04 21.96 0.93
CA LYS A 596 -12.49 20.80 0.14
C LYS A 596 -11.40 20.23 -0.77
N SER A 597 -10.60 21.09 -1.41
CA SER A 597 -9.47 20.67 -2.27
C SER A 597 -8.40 19.90 -1.51
N VAL A 598 -8.08 20.30 -0.27
CA VAL A 598 -7.09 19.61 0.57
C VAL A 598 -7.68 18.32 1.14
N GLN A 599 -8.97 18.28 1.48
CA GLN A 599 -9.64 17.03 1.86
C GLN A 599 -9.58 16.00 0.73
N GLN A 600 -9.87 16.42 -0.51
CA GLN A 600 -9.80 15.55 -1.69
C GLN A 600 -8.38 15.03 -1.91
N LEU A 601 -7.36 15.90 -1.76
CA LEU A 601 -5.96 15.50 -1.82
C LEU A 601 -5.57 14.54 -0.68
N GLY A 602 -6.05 14.76 0.54
CA GLY A 602 -5.80 13.89 1.70
C GLY A 602 -6.45 12.52 1.53
N VAL A 603 -7.67 12.44 1.01
CA VAL A 603 -8.32 11.17 0.67
C VAL A 603 -7.55 10.45 -0.42
N LEU A 604 -7.04 11.17 -1.43
CA LEU A 604 -6.17 10.60 -2.46
C LEU A 604 -4.89 10.02 -1.84
N LEU A 605 -4.13 10.82 -1.09
CA LEU A 605 -2.88 10.38 -0.48
C LEU A 605 -3.07 9.17 0.46
N THR A 606 -4.16 9.15 1.23
CA THR A 606 -4.48 8.01 2.10
C THR A 606 -4.86 6.75 1.32
N ARG A 607 -5.56 6.87 0.19
CA ARG A 607 -5.83 5.74 -0.73
C ARG A 607 -4.56 5.19 -1.38
N LEU A 608 -3.58 6.06 -1.69
CA LEU A 608 -2.32 5.66 -2.33
C LEU A 608 -1.23 5.22 -1.35
N THR A 609 -1.41 5.51 -0.06
CA THR A 609 -0.49 5.12 1.01
C THR A 609 -0.03 3.65 0.95
N PRO A 610 -0.88 2.62 0.76
CA PRO A 610 -0.39 1.23 0.69
C PRO A 610 0.59 1.02 -0.46
N THR A 611 0.30 1.60 -1.62
CA THR A 611 1.15 1.47 -2.81
C THR A 611 2.44 2.27 -2.68
N TYR A 612 2.37 3.50 -2.17
CA TYR A 612 3.55 4.31 -1.86
C TYR A 612 4.43 3.67 -0.79
N ARG A 613 3.82 3.07 0.24
CA ARG A 613 4.55 2.36 1.28
C ARG A 613 5.38 1.23 0.68
N GLN A 614 4.81 0.47 -0.25
CA GLN A 614 5.49 -0.68 -0.86
C GLN A 614 6.69 -0.28 -1.73
N LEU A 615 6.54 0.75 -2.57
CA LEU A 615 7.66 1.27 -3.38
C LEU A 615 8.66 2.08 -2.56
N GLY A 616 8.19 2.89 -1.61
CA GLY A 616 9.06 3.63 -0.70
C GLY A 616 9.94 2.71 0.14
N LEU A 617 9.40 1.57 0.61
CA LEU A 617 10.20 0.54 1.28
C LEU A 617 11.26 -0.08 0.36
N LEU A 618 10.98 -0.25 -0.93
CA LEU A 618 11.98 -0.69 -1.90
C LEU A 618 13.11 0.34 -2.04
N LEU A 619 12.77 1.64 -2.11
CA LEU A 619 13.76 2.72 -2.14
C LEU A 619 14.62 2.75 -0.86
N VAL A 620 14.00 2.56 0.31
CA VAL A 620 14.72 2.46 1.60
C VAL A 620 15.70 1.29 1.60
N ILE A 621 15.37 0.16 0.97
CA ILE A 621 16.29 -0.98 0.84
C ILE A 621 17.49 -0.61 -0.05
N VAL A 622 17.27 0.09 -1.17
CA VAL A 622 18.35 0.58 -2.03
C VAL A 622 19.26 1.53 -1.24
N PHE A 623 18.66 2.50 -0.53
CA PHE A 623 19.39 3.43 0.35
C PHE A 623 20.21 2.69 1.39
N TYR A 624 19.63 1.69 2.06
CA TYR A 624 20.33 0.92 3.08
C TYR A 624 21.57 0.21 2.50
N VAL A 625 21.45 -0.44 1.33
CA VAL A 625 22.56 -1.14 0.68
C VAL A 625 23.67 -0.15 0.31
N PHE A 626 23.33 0.98 -0.29
CA PHE A 626 24.32 2.01 -0.65
C PHE A 626 24.90 2.73 0.56
N ALA A 627 24.14 2.94 1.64
CA ALA A 627 24.61 3.57 2.86
C ALA A 627 25.61 2.67 3.58
N THR A 628 25.27 1.39 3.77
CA THR A 628 26.19 0.41 4.37
C THR A 628 27.46 0.23 3.54
N LEU A 629 27.33 0.14 2.21
CA LEU A 629 28.49 0.08 1.32
C LEU A 629 29.33 1.37 1.38
N GLY A 630 28.69 2.54 1.37
CA GLY A 630 29.36 3.84 1.45
C GLY A 630 30.14 4.02 2.75
N VAL A 631 29.56 3.64 3.90
CA VAL A 631 30.26 3.67 5.20
C VAL A 631 31.49 2.76 5.20
N GLN A 632 31.42 1.61 4.53
CA GLN A 632 32.55 0.68 4.42
C GLN A 632 33.64 1.16 3.45
N LEU A 633 33.27 1.86 2.37
CA LEU A 633 34.21 2.34 1.34
C LEU A 633 34.83 3.71 1.66
N PHE A 634 34.04 4.63 2.23
CA PHE A 634 34.37 6.05 2.36
C PHE A 634 34.40 6.56 3.80
N GLY A 635 34.12 5.71 4.78
CA GLY A 635 34.11 6.12 6.19
C GLY A 635 35.46 6.64 6.68
N GLY A 636 35.44 7.77 7.39
CA GLY A 636 36.61 8.43 7.97
C GLY A 636 37.50 9.20 6.98
N LYS A 637 37.13 9.25 5.68
CA LYS A 637 37.97 9.83 4.63
C LYS A 637 37.73 11.32 4.38
N ILE A 638 36.49 11.79 4.61
CA ILE A 638 36.12 13.20 4.48
C ILE A 638 36.17 13.85 5.86
N TYR A 639 37.07 14.82 6.01
CA TYR A 639 37.22 15.64 7.22
C TYR A 639 37.82 17.01 6.86
N PRO A 640 37.50 18.07 7.63
CA PRO A 640 38.07 19.40 7.41
C PRO A 640 39.58 19.38 7.62
N GLY A 641 40.34 20.02 6.72
CA GLY A 641 41.81 20.04 6.77
C GLY A 641 42.50 18.85 6.08
N ASN A 642 41.76 17.97 5.39
CA ASN A 642 42.35 16.94 4.54
C ASN A 642 43.10 17.59 3.35
N PRO A 643 44.42 17.35 3.19
CA PRO A 643 45.21 17.99 2.13
C PRO A 643 44.72 17.64 0.71
N ALA A 644 44.12 16.46 0.51
CA ALA A 644 43.59 16.05 -0.80
C ALA A 644 42.36 16.87 -1.24
N LEU A 645 41.68 17.52 -0.29
CA LEU A 645 40.51 18.36 -0.54
C LEU A 645 40.86 19.85 -0.60
N SER A 646 42.06 20.24 -0.14
CA SER A 646 42.47 21.65 -0.16
C SER A 646 42.40 22.25 -1.57
N HIS A 647 41.85 23.47 -1.67
CA HIS A 647 41.71 24.21 -2.95
C HIS A 647 40.78 23.55 -3.98
N THR A 648 39.86 22.68 -3.54
CA THR A 648 38.85 22.08 -4.42
C THR A 648 37.49 22.78 -4.25
N ASP A 649 36.60 22.62 -5.24
CA ASP A 649 35.23 23.14 -5.15
C ASP A 649 34.44 22.56 -3.96
N PHE A 650 34.84 21.37 -3.49
CA PHE A 650 34.28 20.73 -2.30
C PHE A 650 34.63 21.51 -1.02
N ASP A 651 35.90 21.91 -0.87
CA ASP A 651 36.41 22.74 0.24
C ASP A 651 35.82 24.15 0.18
N ALA A 652 35.76 24.75 -1.02
CA ALA A 652 35.12 26.05 -1.22
C ALA A 652 33.62 26.09 -0.87
N SER A 653 32.93 24.95 -0.95
CA SER A 653 31.49 24.83 -0.66
C SER A 653 31.18 24.39 0.77
N ASP A 654 32.20 24.10 1.59
CA ASP A 654 32.06 23.61 2.97
C ASP A 654 31.18 22.34 3.11
N TYR A 655 31.38 21.36 2.21
CA TYR A 655 30.55 20.15 2.12
C TYR A 655 30.99 19.00 3.04
N TYR A 656 31.81 19.25 4.06
CA TYR A 656 32.37 18.21 4.93
C TYR A 656 31.33 17.41 5.74
N ASP A 657 30.15 17.99 5.99
CA ASP A 657 29.01 17.32 6.64
C ASP A 657 28.41 16.20 5.79
N PHE A 658 28.56 16.27 4.46
CA PHE A 658 28.08 15.25 3.53
C PHE A 658 29.08 14.11 3.39
N ASN A 659 29.25 13.35 4.47
CA ASN A 659 30.20 12.24 4.57
C ASN A 659 29.49 10.87 4.70
N PHE A 660 30.30 9.81 4.78
CA PHE A 660 29.87 8.43 5.04
C PHE A 660 30.49 7.91 6.35
N ASN A 661 30.70 8.79 7.35
CA ASN A 661 31.34 8.41 8.60
C ASN A 661 30.43 7.50 9.44
N ASP A 662 29.13 7.74 9.42
CA ASP A 662 28.11 6.91 10.06
C ASP A 662 26.91 6.67 9.12
N PHE A 663 26.02 5.77 9.53
CA PHE A 663 24.88 5.35 8.70
C PHE A 663 23.84 6.46 8.48
N ALA A 664 23.63 7.35 9.47
CA ALA A 664 22.66 8.43 9.36
C ALA A 664 23.17 9.54 8.42
N SER A 665 24.44 9.95 8.59
CA SER A 665 25.13 10.87 7.68
C SER A 665 25.16 10.32 6.26
N ALA A 666 25.46 9.02 6.09
CA ALA A 666 25.39 8.36 4.78
C ALA A 666 24.00 8.44 4.14
N CYS A 667 22.92 8.28 4.92
CA CYS A 667 21.56 8.41 4.41
C CYS A 667 21.25 9.84 3.92
N VAL A 668 21.73 10.87 4.63
CA VAL A 668 21.58 12.27 4.20
C VAL A 668 22.41 12.55 2.95
N THR A 669 23.66 12.11 2.90
CA THR A 669 24.52 12.25 1.72
C THR A 669 23.88 11.57 0.50
N LEU A 670 23.33 10.36 0.64
CA LEU A 670 22.61 9.67 -0.43
C LEU A 670 21.31 10.40 -0.83
N PHE A 671 20.62 11.02 0.11
CA PHE A 671 19.46 11.85 -0.19
C PHE A 671 19.85 13.07 -1.04
N CYS A 672 20.93 13.77 -0.69
CA CYS A 672 21.46 14.88 -1.48
C CYS A 672 21.90 14.42 -2.89
N LEU A 673 22.53 13.26 -3.00
CA LEU A 673 22.89 12.64 -4.30
C LEU A 673 21.65 12.24 -5.12
N MET A 674 20.57 11.80 -4.46
CA MET A 674 19.29 11.48 -5.12
C MET A 674 18.59 12.75 -5.64
N VAL A 675 18.73 13.89 -4.97
CA VAL A 675 18.18 15.18 -5.44
C VAL A 675 18.92 15.69 -6.69
N VAL A 676 20.13 15.20 -6.97
CA VAL A 676 20.92 15.50 -8.18
C VAL A 676 21.46 16.94 -8.23
N ASN A 677 21.21 17.78 -7.23
CA ASN A 677 21.82 19.11 -7.20
C ASN A 677 23.26 19.05 -6.66
N ASN A 678 24.21 19.71 -7.33
CA ASN A 678 25.64 19.76 -6.96
C ASN A 678 26.30 18.39 -6.67
N TRP A 679 25.70 17.29 -7.15
CA TRP A 679 26.13 15.94 -6.82
C TRP A 679 27.54 15.61 -7.33
N PHE A 680 27.97 16.26 -8.42
CA PHE A 680 29.29 16.08 -9.00
C PHE A 680 30.40 16.66 -8.12
N ILE A 681 30.12 17.71 -7.33
CA ILE A 681 31.08 18.28 -6.37
C ILE A 681 31.33 17.27 -5.26
N LEU A 682 30.26 16.66 -4.74
CA LEU A 682 30.37 15.57 -3.77
C LEU A 682 31.18 14.40 -4.35
N ALA A 683 30.78 13.90 -5.53
CA ALA A 683 31.47 12.80 -6.18
C ALA A 683 32.97 13.08 -6.43
N ASP A 684 33.31 14.29 -6.89
CA ASP A 684 34.69 14.73 -7.11
C ASP A 684 35.50 14.77 -5.80
N GLY A 685 34.92 15.28 -4.71
CA GLY A 685 35.53 15.23 -3.39
C GLY A 685 35.90 13.81 -2.95
N PHE A 686 34.98 12.85 -3.10
CA PHE A 686 35.27 11.44 -2.79
C PHE A 686 36.30 10.83 -3.73
N MET A 687 36.24 11.12 -5.03
CA MET A 687 37.22 10.64 -6.02
C MET A 687 38.63 11.15 -5.70
N LYS A 688 38.79 12.40 -5.28
CA LYS A 688 40.11 12.96 -4.92
C LYS A 688 40.74 12.30 -3.70
N VAL A 689 39.93 11.82 -2.76
CA VAL A 689 40.43 11.17 -1.54
C VAL A 689 40.67 9.66 -1.74
N THR A 690 39.91 8.99 -2.59
CA THR A 690 40.03 7.51 -2.77
C THR A 690 40.61 7.06 -4.10
N GLY A 691 40.44 7.83 -5.16
CA GLY A 691 40.71 7.48 -6.54
C GLY A 691 39.46 7.43 -7.43
N ASP A 692 39.70 7.49 -8.74
CA ASP A 692 38.68 7.64 -9.79
C ASP A 692 37.65 6.49 -9.83
N TRP A 693 38.01 5.29 -9.35
CA TRP A 693 37.10 4.13 -9.32
C TRP A 693 35.85 4.37 -8.44
N ALA A 694 35.91 5.34 -7.53
CA ALA A 694 34.75 5.77 -6.75
C ALA A 694 33.60 6.32 -7.62
N ALA A 695 33.88 6.78 -8.85
CA ALA A 695 32.86 7.19 -9.81
C ALA A 695 31.80 6.10 -10.04
N LEU A 696 32.19 4.81 -10.06
CA LEU A 696 31.27 3.69 -10.26
C LEU A 696 30.21 3.60 -9.16
N PHE A 697 30.54 3.99 -7.93
CA PHE A 697 29.59 4.05 -6.82
C PHE A 697 28.52 5.11 -7.07
N PHE A 698 28.93 6.34 -7.40
CA PHE A 698 28.00 7.47 -7.60
C PHE A 698 27.15 7.30 -8.86
N VAL A 699 27.76 6.88 -9.97
CA VAL A 699 27.05 6.59 -11.22
C VAL A 699 26.11 5.40 -11.04
N GLY A 700 26.55 4.33 -10.37
CA GLY A 700 25.72 3.17 -10.06
C GLY A 700 24.51 3.53 -9.19
N PHE A 701 24.71 4.35 -8.15
CA PHE A 701 23.63 4.87 -7.32
C PHE A 701 22.64 5.71 -8.14
N PHE A 702 23.14 6.62 -8.98
CA PHE A 702 22.31 7.45 -9.83
C PHE A 702 21.44 6.62 -10.80
N ILE A 703 22.02 5.59 -11.44
CA ILE A 703 21.27 4.73 -12.36
C ILE A 703 20.17 3.96 -11.61
N ILE A 704 20.50 3.30 -10.50
CA ILE A 704 19.54 2.46 -9.76
C ILE A 704 18.44 3.32 -9.12
N THR A 705 18.81 4.46 -8.53
CA THR A 705 17.88 5.31 -7.79
C THR A 705 17.10 6.23 -8.71
N ASN A 706 17.78 7.10 -9.48
CA ASN A 706 17.12 8.14 -10.26
C ASN A 706 16.55 7.62 -11.59
N LEU A 707 17.32 6.82 -12.33
CA LEU A 707 16.87 6.35 -13.65
C LEU A 707 15.90 5.16 -13.59
N VAL A 708 15.98 4.34 -12.54
CA VAL A 708 15.10 3.17 -12.37
C VAL A 708 14.07 3.40 -11.26
N SER A 709 14.49 3.55 -10.00
CA SER A 709 13.56 3.52 -8.85
C SER A 709 12.58 4.71 -8.83
N LEU A 710 13.06 5.95 -9.00
CA LEU A 710 12.21 7.14 -9.04
C LEU A 710 11.30 7.16 -10.27
N ASN A 711 11.79 6.72 -11.43
CA ASN A 711 10.95 6.61 -12.63
C ASN A 711 9.81 5.59 -12.47
N ILE A 712 10.05 4.48 -11.75
CA ILE A 712 8.99 3.52 -11.39
C ILE A 712 7.99 4.16 -10.42
N LEU A 713 8.46 4.93 -9.43
CA LEU A 713 7.58 5.66 -8.51
C LEU A 713 6.71 6.68 -9.26
N MET A 714 7.30 7.46 -10.17
CA MET A 714 6.57 8.41 -11.03
C MET A 714 5.55 7.70 -11.90
N ALA A 715 5.91 6.57 -12.49
CA ALA A 715 5.00 5.76 -13.29
C ALA A 715 3.76 5.34 -12.48
N LEU A 716 3.95 4.91 -11.23
CA LEU A 716 2.86 4.57 -10.33
C LEU A 716 2.00 5.79 -9.98
N ILE A 717 2.62 6.93 -9.66
CA ILE A 717 1.90 8.18 -9.33
C ILE A 717 0.93 8.54 -10.45
N ILE A 718 1.39 8.45 -11.70
CA ILE A 718 0.59 8.74 -12.89
C ILE A 718 -0.59 7.76 -13.00
N ASP A 719 -0.35 6.46 -12.86
CA ASP A 719 -1.40 5.43 -12.98
C ASP A 719 -2.47 5.55 -11.88
N CYS A 720 -2.03 5.78 -10.65
CA CYS A 720 -2.90 6.02 -9.50
C CYS A 720 -3.73 7.30 -9.65
N SER A 721 -3.13 8.38 -10.13
CA SER A 721 -3.83 9.65 -10.36
C SER A 721 -4.86 9.52 -11.48
N ALA A 722 -4.52 8.79 -12.55
CA ALA A 722 -5.44 8.49 -13.65
C ALA A 722 -6.63 7.64 -13.18
N THR A 723 -6.38 6.60 -12.38
CA THR A 723 -7.43 5.73 -11.83
C THR A 723 -8.37 6.51 -10.91
N LEU A 724 -7.84 7.37 -10.04
CA LEU A 724 -8.67 8.20 -9.18
C LEU A 724 -9.54 9.16 -9.99
N LYS A 725 -8.97 9.79 -11.01
CA LYS A 725 -9.73 10.69 -11.88
C LYS A 725 -10.93 9.96 -12.49
N ASN A 726 -10.71 8.75 -12.99
CA ASN A 726 -11.79 7.91 -13.54
C ASN A 726 -12.84 7.55 -12.47
N ASP A 727 -12.44 7.25 -11.23
CA ASP A 727 -13.37 6.96 -10.13
C ASP A 727 -14.21 8.19 -9.75
N VAL A 728 -13.60 9.38 -9.74
CA VAL A 728 -14.29 10.65 -9.43
C VAL A 728 -15.26 11.01 -10.56
N ASP A 729 -14.83 10.87 -11.81
CA ASP A 729 -15.66 11.11 -12.99
C ASP A 729 -16.84 10.11 -13.01
N ALA A 730 -16.60 8.82 -12.74
CA ALA A 730 -17.64 7.81 -12.67
C ALA A 730 -18.66 8.05 -11.53
N LEU A 731 -18.21 8.58 -10.39
CA LEU A 731 -19.11 8.99 -9.30
C LEU A 731 -19.95 10.21 -9.67
N GLY A 732 -19.39 11.15 -10.44
CA GLY A 732 -20.12 12.27 -11.02
C GLY A 732 -21.20 11.79 -11.99
N ASP A 733 -20.83 10.92 -12.93
CA ASP A 733 -21.76 10.33 -13.89
C ASP A 733 -22.87 9.52 -13.19
N LEU A 734 -22.56 8.79 -12.12
CA LEU A 734 -23.58 8.05 -11.35
C LEU A 734 -24.57 9.00 -10.65
N HIS A 735 -24.11 10.16 -10.19
CA HIS A 735 -24.99 11.19 -9.61
C HIS A 735 -25.92 11.77 -10.67
N ASP A 736 -25.41 12.03 -11.87
CA ASP A 736 -26.19 12.55 -12.99
C ASP A 736 -27.14 11.48 -13.57
N HIS A 737 -26.71 10.22 -13.64
CA HIS A 737 -27.55 9.09 -14.06
C HIS A 737 -28.63 8.76 -13.03
N THR A 738 -28.34 8.81 -11.72
CA THR A 738 -29.40 8.63 -10.70
C THR A 738 -30.38 9.80 -10.68
N ALA A 739 -29.92 11.03 -10.95
CA ALA A 739 -30.81 12.17 -11.17
C ALA A 739 -31.68 11.98 -12.43
N SER A 740 -31.14 11.39 -13.50
CA SER A 740 -31.86 11.07 -14.74
C SER A 740 -32.82 9.87 -14.62
N CYS A 741 -32.46 8.83 -13.85
CA CYS A 741 -33.33 7.68 -13.59
C CYS A 741 -34.59 8.05 -12.79
N VAL A 742 -34.53 9.12 -11.98
CA VAL A 742 -35.72 9.71 -11.33
C VAL A 742 -36.66 10.36 -12.35
N GLN A 743 -36.17 10.68 -13.56
CA GLN A 743 -36.94 11.29 -14.65
C GLN A 743 -37.31 10.36 -15.80
N GLY A 744 -37.06 9.05 -15.67
CA GLY A 744 -37.70 8.03 -16.49
C GLY A 744 -36.89 7.58 -17.70
N SER A 745 -36.28 6.40 -17.59
CA SER A 745 -36.05 5.47 -18.70
C SER A 745 -35.63 4.10 -18.14
N VAL A 746 -36.27 3.03 -18.62
CA VAL A 746 -36.04 1.64 -18.22
C VAL A 746 -34.87 1.08 -19.04
N GLU A 747 -33.74 0.80 -18.38
CA GLU A 747 -32.59 0.07 -18.94
C GLU A 747 -32.50 -1.37 -18.38
N PRO A 748 -31.75 -2.29 -19.00
CA PRO A 748 -31.99 -3.73 -18.94
C PRO A 748 -31.81 -4.34 -17.54
N ALA A 749 -32.88 -4.95 -17.03
CA ALA A 749 -33.05 -5.45 -15.66
C ALA A 749 -32.01 -6.47 -15.16
N VAL A 750 -31.26 -7.13 -16.05
CA VAL A 750 -30.34 -8.23 -15.69
C VAL A 750 -29.05 -7.73 -15.03
N GLN A 751 -28.45 -6.65 -15.55
CA GLN A 751 -27.25 -6.05 -14.95
C GLN A 751 -27.60 -5.31 -13.64
N VAL A 752 -28.77 -4.68 -13.58
CA VAL A 752 -29.29 -4.02 -12.38
C VAL A 752 -29.54 -5.03 -11.25
N HIS A 753 -29.99 -6.25 -11.56
CA HIS A 753 -30.24 -7.28 -10.54
C HIS A 753 -28.96 -7.85 -9.91
N GLN A 754 -27.91 -8.12 -10.71
CA GLN A 754 -26.62 -8.56 -10.15
C GLN A 754 -25.90 -7.44 -9.37
N PHE A 755 -25.96 -6.21 -9.88
CA PHE A 755 -25.39 -5.04 -9.19
C PHE A 755 -26.12 -4.77 -7.85
N SER A 756 -27.45 -4.81 -7.84
CA SER A 756 -28.25 -4.67 -6.62
C SER A 756 -28.01 -5.80 -5.62
N ARG A 757 -27.91 -7.06 -6.07
CA ARG A 757 -27.52 -8.20 -5.20
C ARG A 757 -26.17 -7.97 -4.53
N ARG A 758 -25.16 -7.55 -5.29
CA ARG A 758 -23.81 -7.29 -4.76
C ARG A 758 -23.81 -6.12 -3.77
N MET A 759 -24.57 -5.07 -4.04
CA MET A 759 -24.70 -3.89 -3.17
C MET A 759 -25.43 -4.22 -1.86
N VAL A 760 -26.52 -4.98 -1.93
CA VAL A 760 -27.27 -5.46 -0.75
C VAL A 760 -26.39 -6.37 0.09
N LEU A 761 -25.69 -7.32 -0.54
CA LEU A 761 -24.80 -8.24 0.16
C LEU A 761 -23.61 -7.51 0.80
N HIS A 762 -23.01 -6.55 0.09
CA HIS A 762 -21.99 -5.67 0.63
C HIS A 762 -22.52 -4.88 1.84
N ARG A 763 -23.74 -4.32 1.75
CA ARG A 763 -24.38 -3.60 2.86
C ARG A 763 -24.62 -4.51 4.06
N ILE A 764 -25.16 -5.72 3.86
CA ILE A 764 -25.38 -6.70 4.93
C ILE A 764 -24.07 -7.13 5.61
N LEU A 765 -23.01 -7.30 4.83
CA LEU A 765 -21.68 -7.62 5.34
C LEU A 765 -21.04 -6.44 6.09
N MET A 766 -21.34 -5.20 5.68
CA MET A 766 -20.85 -3.94 6.25
C MET A 766 -21.73 -3.39 7.38
N ASP A 767 -22.96 -3.88 7.55
CA ASP A 767 -24.00 -3.21 8.34
C ASP A 767 -23.69 -3.19 9.85
N GLU A 768 -23.20 -2.04 10.30
CA GLU A 768 -23.94 -0.91 10.90
C GLU A 768 -25.41 -1.06 11.39
N CYS A 769 -26.11 -2.18 11.23
CA CYS A 769 -27.45 -2.40 11.83
C CYS A 769 -27.37 -2.78 13.33
N ALA A 770 -26.70 -1.97 14.14
CA ALA A 770 -26.58 -2.21 15.58
C ALA A 770 -27.57 -1.42 16.45
N ASN A 771 -28.44 -0.56 15.88
CA ASN A 771 -29.26 0.32 16.71
C ASN A 771 -30.79 0.29 16.54
N ASP A 772 -31.37 -0.30 15.50
CA ASP A 772 -32.83 -0.38 15.43
C ASP A 772 -33.33 -1.81 15.66
N THR A 773 -33.80 -2.07 16.87
CA THR A 773 -34.53 -3.29 17.24
C THR A 773 -36.00 -3.26 16.76
N SER A 774 -36.34 -2.51 15.72
CA SER A 774 -37.72 -2.34 15.26
C SER A 774 -37.86 -2.14 13.75
N PHE A 775 -37.10 -2.87 12.93
CA PHE A 775 -37.39 -2.97 11.49
C PHE A 775 -37.99 -4.35 11.16
N PRO A 776 -39.32 -4.47 11.00
CA PRO A 776 -39.91 -5.65 10.40
C PRO A 776 -39.61 -5.64 8.90
N VAL A 777 -38.87 -6.64 8.42
CA VAL A 777 -38.62 -6.84 6.99
C VAL A 777 -39.92 -7.32 6.33
N ARG A 778 -40.79 -6.37 5.95
CA ARG A 778 -41.77 -6.54 4.88
C ARG A 778 -41.39 -5.59 3.76
N GLY A 779 -41.02 -6.17 2.61
CA GLY A 779 -40.94 -5.53 1.29
C GLY A 779 -40.43 -4.09 1.27
N ILE A 780 -39.10 -3.90 1.21
CA ILE A 780 -38.52 -2.59 0.96
C ILE A 780 -38.84 -2.19 -0.49
N SER A 781 -39.65 -1.14 -0.65
CA SER A 781 -39.85 -0.46 -1.93
C SER A 781 -38.67 0.47 -2.21
N TYR A 782 -38.24 0.54 -3.47
CA TYR A 782 -37.08 1.29 -3.96
C TYR A 782 -37.09 2.79 -3.56
N LYS A 783 -38.25 3.34 -3.20
CA LYS A 783 -38.43 4.74 -2.74
C LYS A 783 -37.82 5.04 -1.37
N GLU A 784 -37.70 4.07 -0.46
CA GLU A 784 -37.15 4.31 0.88
C GLU A 784 -35.61 4.32 0.93
N LEU A 785 -34.95 3.88 -0.16
CA LEU A 785 -33.49 3.83 -0.28
C LEU A 785 -32.86 5.15 -0.73
N LEU A 786 -33.66 6.06 -1.30
CA LEU A 786 -33.24 7.40 -1.72
C LEU A 786 -33.83 8.40 -0.71
N GLY A 787 -33.04 8.79 0.28
CA GLY A 787 -33.46 9.69 1.34
C GLY A 787 -33.98 11.04 0.83
N ASN A 788 -35.12 11.45 1.38
CA ASN A 788 -35.66 12.81 1.51
C ASN A 788 -35.06 13.90 0.60
N VAL A 789 -35.59 13.99 -0.63
CA VAL A 789 -35.73 15.26 -1.34
C VAL A 789 -37.20 15.39 -1.75
N GLU A 790 -38.04 15.85 -0.84
CA GLU A 790 -39.39 16.33 -1.18
C GLU A 790 -39.53 17.77 -0.69
N GLY A 791 -39.39 18.72 -1.62
CA GLY A 791 -40.13 19.97 -1.56
C GLY A 791 -41.58 19.73 -2.00
N PRO A 792 -42.55 20.52 -1.54
CA PRO A 792 -43.96 20.22 -1.74
C PRO A 792 -44.34 20.53 -3.18
N LEU A 793 -45.06 19.64 -3.87
CA LEU A 793 -46.09 20.00 -4.85
C LEU A 793 -46.87 18.74 -5.32
N LEU A 794 -48.17 18.79 -5.00
CA LEU A 794 -49.33 18.21 -5.69
C LEU A 794 -49.60 16.69 -5.60
N ALA A 795 -50.69 16.43 -4.85
CA ALA A 795 -51.47 15.21 -4.82
C ALA A 795 -52.18 14.91 -6.15
N SER A 796 -52.23 13.63 -6.54
CA SER A 796 -53.47 12.89 -6.89
C SER A 796 -53.14 11.49 -7.44
N GLY A 797 -53.96 10.49 -7.12
CA GLY A 797 -54.05 9.22 -7.84
C GLY A 797 -53.34 8.02 -7.21
N THR A 798 -54.01 7.36 -6.26
CA THR A 798 -53.64 6.04 -5.72
C THR A 798 -54.03 4.92 -6.68
N THR A 799 -53.06 4.21 -7.25
CA THR A 799 -53.20 2.82 -7.71
C THR A 799 -51.97 2.01 -7.27
N THR A 800 -52.20 0.92 -6.55
CA THR A 800 -51.17 0.12 -5.89
C THR A 800 -50.51 -0.88 -6.84
N TRP A 801 -49.19 -0.96 -6.78
CA TRP A 801 -48.27 -1.81 -7.57
C TRP A 801 -48.60 -3.33 -7.55
N LEU A 802 -49.43 -3.79 -6.60
CA LEU A 802 -49.90 -5.17 -6.51
C LEU A 802 -50.86 -5.58 -7.64
N ASP A 803 -51.57 -4.63 -8.26
CA ASP A 803 -52.50 -4.93 -9.37
C ASP A 803 -51.81 -5.09 -10.73
N GLN A 804 -50.61 -4.52 -10.91
CA GLN A 804 -49.82 -4.71 -12.15
C GLN A 804 -49.02 -6.01 -12.14
N TYR A 805 -48.67 -6.53 -10.97
CA TYR A 805 -47.89 -7.77 -10.82
C TYR A 805 -48.73 -9.03 -11.10
N SER A 806 -50.06 -8.96 -10.92
CA SER A 806 -50.97 -10.08 -11.23
C SER A 806 -51.27 -10.22 -12.73
N MET A 807 -51.29 -9.12 -13.49
CA MET A 807 -51.42 -9.15 -14.96
C MET A 807 -50.17 -9.67 -15.66
N PHE A 808 -48.96 -9.33 -15.15
CA PHE A 808 -47.71 -9.77 -15.78
C PHE A 808 -47.47 -11.28 -15.64
N ARG A 809 -48.01 -11.89 -14.57
CA ARG A 809 -47.91 -13.34 -14.33
C ARG A 809 -48.87 -14.17 -15.19
N SER A 810 -49.96 -13.58 -15.71
CA SER A 810 -50.89 -14.28 -16.60
C SER A 810 -50.49 -14.24 -18.08
N GLN A 811 -49.51 -13.41 -18.46
CA GLN A 811 -49.02 -13.33 -19.85
C GLN A 811 -47.78 -14.19 -20.14
N ILE A 812 -47.15 -14.79 -19.12
CA ILE A 812 -45.95 -15.64 -19.27
C ILE A 812 -46.29 -17.14 -19.42
N SER A 813 -47.57 -17.55 -19.28
CA SER A 813 -47.97 -18.96 -19.46
C SER A 813 -48.65 -19.29 -20.79
N THR A 814 -48.63 -18.37 -21.76
CA THR A 814 -49.17 -18.61 -23.11
C THR A 814 -48.30 -17.87 -24.12
N ASP A 815 -47.18 -18.47 -24.51
CA ASP A 815 -46.57 -18.32 -25.84
C ASP A 815 -45.32 -19.20 -25.92
N ASP A 816 -45.54 -20.51 -25.95
CA ASP A 816 -44.60 -21.49 -26.48
C ASP A 816 -45.21 -22.05 -27.76
N SER A 817 -45.13 -21.29 -28.85
CA SER A 817 -45.04 -21.84 -30.22
C SER A 817 -44.85 -20.75 -31.27
N GLN A 818 -43.96 -21.05 -32.21
CA GLN A 818 -43.72 -20.39 -33.50
C GLN A 818 -42.59 -19.36 -33.59
N VAL A 819 -41.45 -19.90 -34.01
CA VAL A 819 -40.34 -19.21 -34.68
C VAL A 819 -40.80 -18.60 -36.01
N GLY A 820 -40.46 -17.32 -36.24
CA GLY A 820 -40.56 -16.68 -37.55
C GLY A 820 -39.72 -15.40 -37.64
N ARG A 821 -38.67 -15.40 -38.46
CA ARG A 821 -37.86 -14.21 -38.83
C ARG A 821 -38.71 -13.19 -39.61
N PRO A 822 -38.40 -11.89 -39.52
CA PRO A 822 -38.36 -11.06 -40.74
C PRO A 822 -37.16 -10.07 -40.73
N SER A 823 -36.27 -10.03 -41.73
CA SER A 823 -36.36 -9.38 -43.06
C SER A 823 -36.59 -7.86 -43.03
N CYS A 824 -35.54 -7.09 -43.34
CA CYS A 824 -35.59 -5.65 -43.65
C CYS A 824 -36.21 -5.39 -45.03
N PRO A 825 -36.95 -4.28 -45.23
CA PRO A 825 -37.20 -3.72 -46.55
C PRO A 825 -36.43 -2.41 -46.83
N PRO A 826 -36.25 -2.01 -48.11
CA PRO A 826 -35.35 -0.92 -48.54
C PRO A 826 -36.09 0.38 -48.96
N GLY A 827 -35.33 1.48 -49.09
CA GLY A 827 -35.57 2.52 -50.11
C GLY A 827 -36.22 3.86 -49.69
N GLN A 828 -35.44 4.94 -49.86
CA GLN A 828 -35.67 6.41 -49.79
C GLN A 828 -36.78 6.98 -50.75
N PRO A 829 -37.05 8.33 -50.93
CA PRO A 829 -36.30 9.57 -50.56
C PRO A 829 -37.07 10.89 -50.16
N ASN A 830 -36.30 11.90 -49.69
CA ASN A 830 -36.46 13.39 -49.75
C ASN A 830 -37.67 14.07 -49.03
N ASN A 831 -37.63 15.28 -48.41
CA ASN A 831 -36.73 16.44 -48.46
C ASN A 831 -37.00 17.47 -47.32
N SER A 832 -35.96 18.27 -46.98
CA SER A 832 -35.94 19.67 -46.44
C SER A 832 -36.64 20.09 -45.13
N MET A 833 -35.86 20.52 -44.13
CA MET A 833 -35.57 21.96 -43.86
C MET A 833 -34.47 22.14 -42.81
N ARG A 834 -33.50 23.01 -43.14
CA ARG A 834 -32.44 23.56 -42.29
C ARG A 834 -32.98 24.72 -41.44
N PHE A 835 -32.46 24.88 -40.22
CA PHE A 835 -32.01 26.18 -39.73
C PHE A 835 -30.80 26.01 -38.79
N SER A 836 -29.78 26.83 -39.02
CA SER A 836 -28.53 26.94 -38.29
C SER A 836 -28.66 27.86 -37.08
N ASN A 837 -27.81 27.68 -36.06
CA ASN A 837 -26.85 28.72 -35.69
C ASN A 837 -25.75 28.21 -34.76
N ALA A 838 -24.52 28.52 -35.17
CA ALA A 838 -23.27 28.36 -34.44
C ALA A 838 -22.81 29.71 -33.88
N SER A 839 -22.16 29.70 -32.72
CA SER A 839 -21.12 30.64 -32.22
C SER A 839 -21.00 30.40 -30.70
N ARG A 840 -19.85 30.36 -30.03
CA ARG A 840 -18.55 30.99 -30.27
C ARG A 840 -17.49 30.30 -29.39
N SER A 841 -16.31 30.03 -29.93
CA SER A 841 -15.08 29.80 -29.17
C SER A 841 -13.93 30.58 -29.81
N ARG A 842 -12.96 30.99 -28.97
CA ARG A 842 -11.68 31.70 -29.19
C ARG A 842 -11.66 33.22 -29.17
N ILE A 843 -10.83 33.72 -28.25
CA ILE A 843 -9.74 34.74 -28.31
C ILE A 843 -9.38 34.95 -26.81
N MET A 844 -8.16 34.89 -26.29
CA MET A 844 -6.88 35.44 -26.76
C MET A 844 -5.69 34.82 -25.99
N SER A 845 -4.59 34.62 -26.71
CA SER A 845 -3.22 34.56 -26.18
C SER A 845 -2.55 35.91 -26.45
N ALA A 846 -1.95 36.55 -25.44
CA ALA A 846 -0.81 37.47 -25.55
C ALA A 846 -0.38 37.96 -24.15
N THR A 847 0.63 37.32 -23.57
CA THR A 847 1.83 37.87 -22.88
C THR A 847 2.57 36.71 -22.23
#